data_AF-A0A2E0W5B8-F1
#
_entry.id   AF-A0A2E0W5B8-F1
#
_cell.length_a   1.000
_cell.length_b   1.000
_cell.length_c   1.000
_cell.angle_alpha   90.00
_cell.angle_beta   90.00
_cell.angle_gamma   90.00
#
_symmetry.space_group_name_H-M   'P 1'
#
loop_
_entity.id
_entity.type
_entity.pdbx_description
1 polymer ?
#
loop_
_entity_poly.entity_id
_entity_poly.type
_entity_poly.pdbx_seq_one_letter_code
_entity_poly.pdbx_strand_id
1 'polypeptide(L)'
;MQIQVYSKNQHLSYKVEFHIAKEIRKKYDFEHELFSFNGNVIFANFASVRLFTQKLNSKRDADNKVKVSEVNAAGLIDEIYHFLLREYEKTANKGVFKKAIVYLNENLGEEDFNKLVFEFVELFPPIEVYKGKISILDYLNGYHEDKSNLEITLEEMLLLYFANFNPANKNLKELFDEEYFTHKDLYKNAINLLDSFFEKEEKFGPDGQDLIKFLKTPILTNPDDISAQLDFIMKKWGVLLTEKFTKRILTSYDLAKEDYVYESFGGGGGDVPSVAPVYKGKVDLSDILVLGKSAYRYAEDALHDYDEPEQFTPDVNWMPNVVLIAKNSYVWLDQLSKQYGKEIKRLDQIPDEELDRLASYNINGLWLIGLWERSNASKKIKHMMGNIDAVASAYSLYDYQVAYDLGGEEAYQDLNRRAKARGIRLASDMVPNHTGIFSKWMIEHPDYFIQSDFPPFPNYKFTGANLSDDPNFEIRIEDGYWSHSDAAVVFQRIDKKTGSIKYIYHGNDGTNMPWNDTAQLNMLKADVREAVIQMIFNVARRFSIIRFDAAMTLTKRHFSRLWFPQPGKGGDIPSRADHALTKDEFDSLFPVEFWREVVDRINNEMPETLLLAEAFWLMEGYFVRSLGMHRVYNSAFMHMMMKEENEKYRDLITNTLEFEPEILKRYVNFMSNPDEETAIKQFGTDDKYFGVCVMMLTLPGLPMFAHGQIEGYTEKYGMEYQRAYYNEFPNKWLIERHQREIFPIAKKRYLFSEVQNFWFFDFIDNYGNLNEDVFSFVNSIGHEKAIVFFNNKFQYAEGRIKLSAPKLVSKENEEKKLRVLSLAEAFEIKYEDNFYYIMKEHISSLEFIYSGKELHENGFYIGLDAFKYKIYWNFKEVYDSDGTFYNIKNELNGNGVPSIDELIKDKIFYEVHEAFLNLFKENSISEILTKEKIEPIIEFANNKSGVYLNSLKHHFKVSKSILETEQKYDSFLKKVNSVNNFLNDKRDDFIESRKPLPDNYFILSPLKNYKENSLLLNIYYILVLTNDYLGQNVKSEIFNKLYISKKIEKLLRKYGRGDYGVAIELMLLRILLENFDSNHLLFTELNRKKIYNHLLTIIKDPLVQKYIGVNEYKGINYFSKENLEELVDWLYTIHFMQYIDLNKETVETEIIELTKIYCDFIELSRNSDYKLEKLFDLIDKRIEEINSSKVEIDTIKNEESIIIKNKKVTKKNNSKNTVTKKKTVKKKKKE
;
A
#
# COMPACT_ATOMS: atom_id res chain seq x y z
N MET A 1 18.93 -54.07 23.68
CA MET A 1 19.96 -54.48 22.69
C MET A 1 20.96 -53.34 22.60
N GLN A 2 22.11 -53.51 23.26
CA GLN A 2 23.23 -52.57 23.19
C GLN A 2 23.89 -52.70 21.83
N ILE A 3 23.85 -51.64 21.02
CA ILE A 3 24.71 -51.52 19.84
C ILE A 3 25.88 -50.64 20.28
N GLN A 4 27.01 -51.29 20.56
CA GLN A 4 28.31 -50.64 20.69
C GLN A 4 28.68 -50.03 19.34
N VAL A 5 28.63 -48.70 19.26
CA VAL A 5 29.23 -47.93 18.17
C VAL A 5 30.75 -48.06 18.30
N TYR A 6 31.36 -48.80 17.39
CA TYR A 6 32.82 -48.82 17.22
C TYR A 6 33.27 -47.45 16.69
N SER A 7 33.67 -46.53 17.58
CA SER A 7 34.48 -45.37 17.19
C SER A 7 35.93 -45.83 16.99
N LYS A 8 36.28 -46.33 15.80
CA LYS A 8 37.68 -46.42 15.37
C LYS A 8 38.11 -45.06 14.83
N ASN A 9 38.39 -44.12 15.72
CA ASN A 9 39.31 -43.03 15.40
C ASN A 9 40.73 -43.62 15.35
N GLN A 10 41.16 -44.08 14.18
CA GLN A 10 42.59 -44.24 13.92
C GLN A 10 43.19 -42.84 13.83
N HIS A 11 43.82 -42.40 14.91
CA HIS A 11 44.65 -41.21 14.93
C HIS A 11 45.72 -41.31 13.84
N LEU A 12 45.80 -40.30 12.97
CA LEU A 12 46.94 -40.08 12.07
C LEU A 12 48.17 -39.82 12.92
N SER A 13 49.25 -40.56 12.69
CA SER A 13 50.34 -40.59 13.66
C SER A 13 51.74 -40.57 13.06
N TYR A 14 51.90 -40.14 11.80
CA TYR A 14 53.15 -39.51 11.34
C TYR A 14 52.92 -38.22 10.55
N LYS A 15 53.77 -37.22 10.88
CA LYS A 15 53.72 -35.82 10.45
C LYS A 15 54.26 -35.67 9.02
N VAL A 16 53.52 -35.00 8.14
CA VAL A 16 53.75 -34.93 6.69
C VAL A 16 53.52 -33.50 6.19
N GLU A 17 54.51 -32.83 5.60
CA GLU A 17 54.45 -31.41 5.26
C GLU A 17 54.40 -31.17 3.73
N PHE A 18 53.41 -30.40 3.24
CA PHE A 18 53.48 -29.77 1.92
C PHE A 18 54.84 -29.09 1.71
N HIS A 19 55.47 -29.44 0.60
CA HIS A 19 56.81 -29.04 0.27
C HIS A 19 56.90 -27.51 0.12
N ILE A 20 57.63 -26.87 1.03
CA ILE A 20 58.11 -25.50 0.80
C ILE A 20 59.60 -25.40 1.13
N ALA A 21 60.36 -24.99 0.11
CA ALA A 21 61.81 -24.97 0.13
C ALA A 21 62.34 -24.11 1.28
N LYS A 22 63.45 -24.55 1.89
CA LYS A 22 64.11 -23.90 3.03
C LYS A 22 64.36 -22.41 2.82
N GLU A 23 64.84 -22.03 1.64
CA GLU A 23 65.14 -20.64 1.30
C GLU A 23 63.85 -19.80 1.11
N ILE A 24 62.76 -20.43 0.71
CA ILE A 24 61.45 -19.77 0.53
C ILE A 24 60.76 -19.57 1.87
N ARG A 25 60.90 -20.53 2.81
CA ARG A 25 60.50 -20.35 4.22
C ARG A 25 61.14 -19.09 4.82
N LYS A 26 62.43 -18.89 4.57
CA LYS A 26 63.16 -17.68 4.98
C LYS A 26 62.70 -16.43 4.22
N LYS A 27 62.54 -16.50 2.89
CA LYS A 27 62.14 -15.37 2.03
C LYS A 27 60.85 -14.71 2.51
N TYR A 28 59.83 -15.49 2.80
CA TYR A 28 58.50 -14.98 3.18
C TYR A 28 58.26 -14.91 4.69
N ASP A 29 59.27 -15.22 5.50
CA ASP A 29 59.19 -15.22 6.96
C ASP A 29 58.02 -16.08 7.47
N PHE A 30 58.00 -17.31 6.97
CA PHE A 30 57.12 -18.35 7.46
C PHE A 30 57.65 -18.86 8.81
N GLU A 31 57.35 -18.10 9.87
CA GLU A 31 57.72 -18.47 11.25
C GLU A 31 57.14 -19.82 11.66
N HIS A 32 57.85 -20.49 12.58
CA HIS A 32 57.51 -21.82 13.06
C HIS A 32 56.11 -21.86 13.71
N GLU A 33 55.38 -22.95 13.43
CA GLU A 33 53.97 -23.20 13.78
C GLU A 33 52.91 -22.47 12.92
N LEU A 34 53.14 -22.36 11.59
CA LEU A 34 52.03 -22.29 10.61
C LEU A 34 51.19 -23.58 10.54
N PHE A 35 51.63 -24.61 11.28
CA PHE A 35 51.22 -26.00 11.19
C PHE A 35 50.80 -26.47 12.58
N SER A 36 49.52 -26.85 12.75
CA SER A 36 49.04 -27.33 14.06
C SER A 36 49.79 -28.60 14.48
N PHE A 37 49.85 -28.86 15.79
CA PHE A 37 50.61 -29.92 16.48
C PHE A 37 50.35 -31.38 16.01
N ASN A 38 49.42 -31.60 15.07
CA ASN A 38 49.25 -32.86 14.32
C ASN A 38 50.12 -32.95 13.05
N GLY A 39 50.94 -31.93 12.77
CA GLY A 39 52.06 -31.96 11.85
C GLY A 39 51.72 -32.29 10.40
N ASN A 40 50.70 -31.65 9.82
CA ASN A 40 50.73 -31.46 8.37
C ASN A 40 50.80 -29.97 8.03
N VAL A 41 51.18 -29.66 6.78
CA VAL A 41 50.72 -28.40 6.17
C VAL A 41 49.21 -28.51 6.00
N ILE A 42 48.51 -28.24 7.10
CA ILE A 42 47.06 -28.20 7.16
C ILE A 42 46.74 -26.72 7.21
N PHE A 43 46.13 -26.20 6.17
CA PHE A 43 45.18 -25.11 6.37
C PHE A 43 44.06 -25.66 7.24
N ALA A 44 44.28 -25.67 8.56
CA ALA A 44 43.36 -26.22 9.55
C ALA A 44 41.98 -25.53 9.46
N ASN A 45 41.98 -24.31 8.92
CA ASN A 45 40.84 -23.50 8.55
C ASN A 45 41.27 -22.51 7.45
N PHE A 46 40.30 -21.80 6.86
CA PHE A 46 40.56 -20.80 5.82
C PHE A 46 41.30 -19.57 6.33
N ALA A 47 41.20 -19.23 7.61
CA ALA A 47 41.98 -18.14 8.21
C ALA A 47 43.49 -18.36 8.05
N SER A 48 43.98 -19.58 8.27
CA SER A 48 45.39 -19.94 8.03
C SER A 48 45.78 -19.82 6.56
N VAL A 49 44.89 -20.16 5.62
CA VAL A 49 45.15 -19.96 4.17
C VAL A 49 45.31 -18.49 3.87
N ARG A 50 44.35 -17.67 4.31
CA ARG A 50 44.35 -16.22 4.05
C ARG A 50 45.62 -15.58 4.60
N LEU A 51 46.08 -15.99 5.78
CA LEU A 51 47.33 -15.47 6.38
C LEU A 51 48.57 -15.88 5.57
N PHE A 52 48.65 -17.16 5.16
CA PHE A 52 49.74 -17.64 4.32
C PHE A 52 49.79 -16.90 2.98
N THR A 53 48.65 -16.80 2.30
CA THR A 53 48.50 -16.09 1.02
C THR A 53 48.84 -14.61 1.17
N GLN A 54 48.43 -13.96 2.27
CA GLN A 54 48.80 -12.57 2.54
C GLN A 54 50.31 -12.40 2.71
N LYS A 55 50.98 -13.24 3.52
CA LYS A 55 52.44 -13.20 3.69
C LYS A 55 53.15 -13.37 2.35
N LEU A 56 52.72 -14.34 1.54
CA LEU A 56 53.24 -14.60 0.21
C LEU A 56 53.05 -13.38 -0.71
N ASN A 57 51.83 -12.86 -0.82
CA ASN A 57 51.49 -11.73 -1.69
C ASN A 57 52.07 -10.39 -1.23
N SER A 58 52.43 -10.24 0.05
CA SER A 58 53.00 -8.99 0.60
C SER A 58 54.39 -8.68 0.05
N LYS A 59 55.12 -9.70 -0.42
CA LYS A 59 56.47 -9.57 -1.01
C LYS A 59 56.50 -9.90 -2.51
N ARG A 60 55.32 -10.01 -3.15
CA ARG A 60 55.18 -10.26 -4.60
C ARG A 60 54.58 -9.04 -5.30
N ASP A 61 54.98 -8.84 -6.55
CA ASP A 61 54.38 -7.85 -7.44
C ASP A 61 52.92 -8.19 -7.75
N ALA A 62 52.13 -7.18 -8.14
CA ALA A 62 50.69 -7.33 -8.39
C ALA A 62 50.36 -8.45 -9.39
N ASP A 63 51.14 -8.57 -10.47
CA ASP A 63 50.95 -9.57 -11.53
C ASP A 63 51.27 -11.01 -11.09
N ASN A 64 52.00 -11.16 -9.97
CA ASN A 64 52.44 -12.46 -9.44
C ASN A 64 51.68 -12.90 -8.19
N LYS A 65 50.66 -12.14 -7.78
CA LYS A 65 49.83 -12.48 -6.62
C LYS A 65 49.01 -13.74 -6.89
N VAL A 66 48.89 -14.58 -5.87
CA VAL A 66 48.06 -15.79 -5.90
C VAL A 66 46.76 -15.59 -5.15
N LYS A 67 45.73 -16.32 -5.57
CA LYS A 67 44.44 -16.32 -4.88
C LYS A 67 44.45 -17.22 -3.66
N VAL A 68 43.55 -16.97 -2.72
CA VAL A 68 43.43 -17.80 -1.50
C VAL A 68 42.94 -19.19 -1.87
N SER A 69 41.96 -19.29 -2.75
CA SER A 69 41.42 -20.56 -3.26
C SER A 69 42.44 -21.42 -4.00
N GLU A 70 43.34 -20.83 -4.79
CA GLU A 70 44.42 -21.54 -5.49
C GLU A 70 45.36 -22.22 -4.49
N VAL A 71 45.78 -21.49 -3.46
CA VAL A 71 46.65 -22.00 -2.40
C VAL A 71 45.95 -23.12 -1.62
N ASN A 72 44.67 -22.95 -1.27
CA ASN A 72 43.88 -23.96 -0.57
C ASN A 72 43.72 -25.24 -1.40
N ALA A 73 43.42 -25.10 -2.70
CA ALA A 73 43.23 -26.22 -3.61
C ALA A 73 44.50 -27.04 -3.79
N ALA A 74 45.65 -26.39 -3.95
CA ALA A 74 46.95 -27.07 -4.06
C ALA A 74 47.29 -27.87 -2.80
N GLY A 75 47.11 -27.27 -1.61
CA GLY A 75 47.31 -27.98 -0.34
C GLY A 75 46.33 -29.12 -0.12
N LEU A 76 45.08 -28.98 -0.60
CA LEU A 76 44.07 -30.03 -0.46
C LEU A 76 44.34 -31.23 -1.38
N ILE A 77 44.78 -31.00 -2.62
CA ILE A 77 45.19 -32.08 -3.54
C ILE A 77 46.35 -32.89 -2.95
N ASP A 78 47.35 -32.20 -2.40
CA ASP A 78 48.50 -32.84 -1.75
C ASP A 78 48.06 -33.74 -0.57
N GLU A 79 47.18 -33.24 0.30
CA GLU A 79 46.66 -34.04 1.41
C GLU A 79 45.85 -35.25 0.95
N ILE A 80 45.05 -35.09 -0.12
CA ILE A 80 44.32 -36.20 -0.73
C ILE A 80 45.31 -37.23 -1.30
N TYR A 81 46.40 -36.80 -1.92
CA TYR A 81 47.39 -37.70 -2.52
C TYR A 81 48.12 -38.49 -1.44
N HIS A 82 48.53 -37.87 -0.33
CA HIS A 82 49.04 -38.60 0.84
C HIS A 82 48.07 -39.64 1.36
N PHE A 83 46.79 -39.27 1.49
CA PHE A 83 45.76 -40.20 1.92
C PHE A 83 45.63 -41.39 0.94
N LEU A 84 45.60 -41.14 -0.36
CA LEU A 84 45.51 -42.17 -1.39
C LEU A 84 46.74 -43.08 -1.44
N LEU A 85 47.95 -42.56 -1.28
CA LEU A 85 49.19 -43.34 -1.19
C LEU A 85 49.17 -44.28 0.02
N ARG A 86 48.70 -43.78 1.17
CA ARG A 86 48.54 -44.59 2.39
C ARG A 86 47.45 -45.66 2.25
N GLU A 87 46.32 -45.32 1.65
CA GLU A 87 45.26 -46.31 1.37
C GLU A 87 45.75 -47.37 0.40
N TYR A 88 46.51 -47.00 -0.64
CA TYR A 88 47.15 -47.94 -1.55
C TYR A 88 48.10 -48.90 -0.81
N GLU A 89 49.00 -48.37 0.02
CA GLU A 89 49.91 -49.17 0.82
C GLU A 89 49.18 -50.08 1.83
N LYS A 90 48.07 -49.64 2.42
CA LYS A 90 47.33 -50.43 3.41
C LYS A 90 46.45 -51.51 2.80
N THR A 91 45.77 -51.20 1.70
CA THR A 91 44.64 -52.01 1.19
C THR A 91 44.97 -52.82 -0.04
N ALA A 92 45.86 -52.32 -0.91
CA ALA A 92 46.32 -53.03 -2.10
C ALA A 92 47.71 -53.62 -1.86
N ASN A 93 48.72 -52.78 -1.62
CA ASN A 93 50.12 -53.20 -1.75
C ASN A 93 50.97 -52.92 -0.49
N LYS A 94 50.87 -53.81 0.50
CA LYS A 94 51.55 -53.63 1.79
C LYS A 94 53.07 -53.62 1.67
N GLY A 95 53.69 -52.55 2.20
CA GLY A 95 55.14 -52.36 2.21
C GLY A 95 55.72 -51.99 0.84
N VAL A 96 54.91 -51.41 -0.04
CA VAL A 96 55.33 -51.03 -1.40
C VAL A 96 56.47 -50.01 -1.40
N PHE A 97 56.49 -49.04 -0.49
CA PHE A 97 57.58 -48.05 -0.42
C PHE A 97 58.90 -48.68 0.00
N LYS A 98 58.87 -49.69 0.89
CA LYS A 98 60.05 -50.47 1.24
C LYS A 98 60.58 -51.25 0.03
N LYS A 99 59.70 -51.85 -0.79
CA LYS A 99 60.09 -52.49 -2.06
C LYS A 99 60.65 -51.48 -3.06
N ALA A 100 60.06 -50.30 -3.15
CA ALA A 100 60.51 -49.22 -4.03
C ALA A 100 61.92 -48.73 -3.66
N ILE A 101 62.25 -48.61 -2.37
CA ILE A 101 63.60 -48.28 -1.90
C ILE A 101 64.61 -49.35 -2.34
N VAL A 102 64.28 -50.63 -2.16
CA VAL A 102 65.16 -51.73 -2.60
C VAL A 102 65.38 -51.65 -4.12
N TYR A 103 64.30 -51.44 -4.88
CA TYR A 103 64.37 -51.30 -6.34
C TYR A 103 65.24 -50.10 -6.77
N LEU A 104 65.11 -48.95 -6.10
CA LEU A 104 65.93 -47.78 -6.39
C LEU A 104 67.39 -48.01 -6.02
N ASN A 105 67.70 -48.65 -4.89
CA ASN A 105 69.09 -48.98 -4.53
C ASN A 105 69.75 -49.93 -5.55
N GLU A 106 69.01 -50.90 -6.09
CA GLU A 106 69.53 -51.85 -7.09
C GLU A 106 69.76 -51.22 -8.47
N ASN A 107 68.94 -50.25 -8.88
CA ASN A 107 68.97 -49.67 -10.24
C ASN A 107 69.65 -48.29 -10.32
N LEU A 108 69.61 -47.50 -9.26
CA LEU A 108 70.25 -46.18 -9.16
C LEU A 108 71.63 -46.26 -8.49
N GLY A 109 71.83 -47.24 -7.60
CA GLY A 109 73.01 -47.36 -6.74
C GLY A 109 72.79 -46.70 -5.37
N GLU A 110 73.25 -47.37 -4.31
CA GLU A 110 73.04 -46.93 -2.91
C GLU A 110 73.67 -45.56 -2.60
N GLU A 111 74.83 -45.25 -3.19
CA GLU A 111 75.50 -43.96 -3.00
C GLU A 111 74.68 -42.80 -3.60
N ASP A 112 74.19 -42.99 -4.84
CA ASP A 112 73.39 -41.99 -5.54
C ASP A 112 71.99 -41.82 -4.90
N PHE A 113 71.36 -42.91 -4.46
CA PHE A 113 70.08 -42.84 -3.75
C PHE A 113 70.22 -42.10 -2.41
N ASN A 114 71.23 -42.44 -1.60
CA ASN A 114 71.51 -41.76 -0.32
C ASN A 114 71.80 -40.26 -0.52
N LYS A 115 72.55 -39.93 -1.56
CA LYS A 115 72.82 -38.53 -1.94
C LYS A 115 71.54 -37.78 -2.28
N LEU A 116 70.63 -38.41 -3.02
CA LEU A 116 69.36 -37.82 -3.42
C LEU A 116 68.42 -37.56 -2.24
N VAL A 117 68.22 -38.54 -1.35
CA VAL A 117 67.36 -38.36 -0.15
C VAL A 117 67.95 -37.35 0.83
N PHE A 118 69.28 -37.27 0.96
CA PHE A 118 69.94 -36.24 1.76
C PHE A 118 69.68 -34.85 1.19
N GLU A 119 69.86 -34.68 -0.12
CA GLU A 119 69.63 -33.40 -0.81
C GLU A 119 68.16 -32.97 -0.73
N PHE A 120 67.23 -33.90 -0.90
CA PHE A 120 65.80 -33.60 -0.74
C PHE A 120 65.49 -33.06 0.67
N VAL A 121 65.98 -33.72 1.73
CA VAL A 121 65.77 -33.26 3.13
C VAL A 121 66.52 -31.96 3.40
N GLU A 122 67.63 -31.67 2.71
CA GLU A 122 68.31 -30.39 2.82
C GLU A 122 67.50 -29.23 2.21
N LEU A 123 66.90 -29.45 1.04
CA LEU A 123 66.10 -28.47 0.29
C LEU A 123 64.71 -28.28 0.89
N PHE A 124 64.07 -29.37 1.29
CA PHE A 124 62.72 -29.43 1.87
C PHE A 124 62.74 -30.06 3.27
N PRO A 125 63.42 -29.42 4.24
CA PRO A 125 63.63 -30.01 5.56
C PRO A 125 62.32 -30.11 6.34
N PRO A 126 62.04 -31.27 6.97
CA PRO A 126 61.02 -31.40 8.01
C PRO A 126 61.27 -30.38 9.14
N ILE A 127 60.24 -29.97 9.87
CA ILE A 127 60.34 -28.89 10.87
C ILE A 127 61.47 -29.07 11.90
N GLU A 128 61.73 -30.30 12.37
CA GLU A 128 62.75 -30.58 13.38
C GLU A 128 64.18 -30.45 12.80
N VAL A 129 64.37 -30.80 11.52
CA VAL A 129 65.62 -30.58 10.77
C VAL A 129 65.79 -29.09 10.48
N TYR A 130 64.72 -28.42 10.03
CA TYR A 130 64.73 -26.99 9.73
C TYR A 130 65.05 -26.13 10.97
N LYS A 131 64.53 -26.51 12.14
CA LYS A 131 64.84 -25.91 13.46
C LYS A 131 66.25 -26.26 13.98
N GLY A 132 66.99 -27.15 13.31
CA GLY A 132 68.30 -27.61 13.75
C GLY A 132 68.27 -28.48 15.01
N LYS A 133 67.13 -29.10 15.34
CA LYS A 133 66.99 -29.98 16.52
C LYS A 133 67.53 -31.39 16.28
N ILE A 134 67.47 -31.86 15.04
CA ILE A 134 68.01 -33.15 14.60
C ILE A 134 68.82 -32.93 13.31
N SER A 135 69.89 -33.72 13.11
CA SER A 135 70.62 -33.68 11.85
C SER A 135 69.86 -34.41 10.74
N ILE A 136 70.20 -34.14 9.47
CA ILE A 136 69.61 -34.83 8.31
C ILE A 136 69.84 -36.35 8.39
N LEU A 137 71.05 -36.77 8.78
CA LEU A 137 71.40 -38.19 8.90
C LEU A 137 70.65 -38.87 10.05
N ASP A 138 70.48 -38.19 11.18
CA ASP A 138 69.70 -38.72 12.30
C ASP A 138 68.22 -38.82 11.94
N TYR A 139 67.71 -37.88 11.15
CA TYR A 139 66.35 -37.95 10.61
C TYR A 139 66.19 -39.16 9.69
N LEU A 140 67.03 -39.31 8.65
CA LEU A 140 66.89 -40.39 7.67
C LEU A 140 67.03 -41.79 8.28
N ASN A 141 67.87 -41.96 9.30
CA ASN A 141 68.03 -43.23 10.03
C ASN A 141 66.93 -43.46 11.10
N GLY A 142 66.07 -42.47 11.32
CA GLY A 142 64.99 -42.52 12.27
C GLY A 142 63.78 -43.30 11.76
N TYR A 143 62.87 -43.57 12.68
CA TYR A 143 61.55 -44.10 12.40
C TYR A 143 60.51 -43.14 12.94
N HIS A 144 59.39 -43.03 12.22
CA HIS A 144 58.19 -42.44 12.75
C HIS A 144 57.16 -43.55 12.93
N GLU A 145 56.98 -43.97 14.18
CA GLU A 145 56.21 -45.17 14.53
C GLU A 145 56.72 -46.43 13.84
N ASP A 146 55.91 -47.04 12.96
CA ASP A 146 56.21 -48.28 12.25
C ASP A 146 56.78 -48.05 10.84
N LYS A 147 56.90 -46.80 10.37
CA LYS A 147 57.41 -46.43 9.03
C LYS A 147 58.78 -45.76 9.14
N SER A 148 59.76 -46.18 8.32
CA SER A 148 61.07 -45.54 8.33
C SER A 148 60.99 -44.13 7.73
N ASN A 149 61.80 -43.20 8.23
CA ASN A 149 61.84 -41.85 7.69
C ASN A 149 62.34 -41.81 6.24
N LEU A 150 63.07 -42.85 5.80
CA LEU A 150 63.47 -43.05 4.42
C LEU A 150 62.28 -43.36 3.50
N GLU A 151 61.34 -44.21 3.95
CA GLU A 151 60.08 -44.48 3.23
C GLU A 151 59.20 -43.23 3.14
N ILE A 152 59.14 -42.45 4.23
CA ILE A 152 58.44 -41.16 4.24
C ILE A 152 59.09 -40.21 3.24
N THR A 153 60.42 -40.08 3.27
CA THR A 153 61.17 -39.20 2.36
C THR A 153 60.93 -39.58 0.88
N LEU A 154 60.84 -40.87 0.57
CA LEU A 154 60.52 -41.33 -0.79
C LEU A 154 59.08 -40.99 -1.20
N GLU A 155 58.11 -41.12 -0.29
CA GLU A 155 56.72 -40.70 -0.49
C GLU A 155 56.65 -39.19 -0.79
N GLU A 156 57.35 -38.38 0.00
CA GLU A 156 57.44 -36.92 -0.15
C GLU A 156 58.09 -36.51 -1.48
N MET A 157 59.22 -37.12 -1.85
CA MET A 157 59.86 -36.91 -3.15
C MET A 157 58.91 -37.20 -4.33
N LEU A 158 58.10 -38.24 -4.21
CA LEU A 158 57.14 -38.59 -5.24
C LEU A 158 56.03 -37.52 -5.37
N LEU A 159 55.60 -36.92 -4.25
CA LEU A 159 54.60 -35.86 -4.25
C LEU A 159 55.15 -34.52 -4.71
N LEU A 160 56.41 -34.23 -4.42
CA LEU A 160 57.13 -33.10 -5.01
C LEU A 160 57.09 -33.16 -6.55
N TYR A 161 57.25 -34.36 -7.12
CA TYR A 161 57.12 -34.57 -8.57
C TYR A 161 55.72 -34.22 -9.06
N PHE A 162 54.66 -34.70 -8.40
CA PHE A 162 53.28 -34.37 -8.80
C PHE A 162 52.98 -32.87 -8.68
N ALA A 163 53.50 -32.20 -7.65
CA ALA A 163 53.33 -30.75 -7.47
C ALA A 163 53.98 -29.96 -8.62
N ASN A 164 55.16 -30.37 -9.11
CA ASN A 164 55.85 -29.76 -10.26
C ASN A 164 55.25 -30.17 -11.61
N PHE A 165 54.77 -31.41 -11.73
CA PHE A 165 54.13 -31.92 -12.93
C PHE A 165 52.80 -31.20 -13.23
N ASN A 166 52.13 -30.68 -12.19
CA ASN A 166 50.85 -30.00 -12.31
C ASN A 166 50.99 -28.56 -12.88
N PRO A 167 50.54 -28.28 -14.12
CA PRO A 167 50.65 -26.94 -14.70
C PRO A 167 49.83 -25.88 -13.96
N ALA A 168 48.72 -26.26 -13.33
CA ALA A 168 47.87 -25.37 -12.54
C ALA A 168 48.59 -24.76 -11.33
N ASN A 169 49.70 -25.37 -10.89
CA ASN A 169 50.54 -24.87 -9.80
C ASN A 169 51.54 -23.78 -10.21
N LYS A 170 51.53 -23.29 -11.47
CA LYS A 170 52.52 -22.34 -12.00
C LYS A 170 52.83 -21.13 -11.08
N ASN A 171 51.81 -20.57 -10.43
CA ASN A 171 51.96 -19.39 -9.56
C ASN A 171 52.49 -19.74 -8.15
N LEU A 172 52.46 -21.02 -7.79
CA LEU A 172 52.95 -21.58 -6.53
C LEU A 172 54.26 -22.36 -6.71
N LYS A 173 54.73 -22.53 -7.95
CA LYS A 173 55.90 -23.35 -8.27
C LYS A 173 57.15 -22.99 -7.46
N GLU A 174 57.39 -21.70 -7.18
CA GLU A 174 58.53 -21.29 -6.34
C GLU A 174 58.54 -21.93 -4.95
N LEU A 175 57.40 -22.38 -4.42
CA LEU A 175 57.35 -23.05 -3.13
C LEU A 175 58.06 -24.41 -3.19
N PHE A 176 57.93 -25.14 -4.29
CA PHE A 176 58.33 -26.54 -4.42
C PHE A 176 59.12 -26.84 -5.71
N ASP A 177 59.87 -25.88 -6.24
CA ASP A 177 60.53 -26.05 -7.54
C ASP A 177 61.58 -27.17 -7.55
N GLU A 178 61.44 -28.16 -8.42
CA GLU A 178 62.42 -29.25 -8.59
C GLU A 178 63.76 -28.74 -9.16
N GLU A 179 63.81 -27.55 -9.76
CA GLU A 179 65.06 -26.96 -10.26
C GLU A 179 65.99 -26.49 -9.13
N TYR A 180 65.56 -26.56 -7.86
CA TYR A 180 66.43 -26.35 -6.69
C TYR A 180 67.42 -27.49 -6.45
N PHE A 181 67.21 -28.67 -7.04
CA PHE A 181 68.17 -29.76 -6.99
C PHE A 181 69.44 -29.44 -7.77
N THR A 182 70.58 -29.57 -7.10
CA THR A 182 71.91 -29.63 -7.73
C THR A 182 72.01 -30.87 -8.61
N HIS A 183 71.45 -32.02 -8.16
CA HIS A 183 71.43 -33.28 -8.92
C HIS A 183 70.06 -33.57 -9.55
N LYS A 184 69.50 -32.59 -10.28
CA LYS A 184 68.17 -32.72 -10.90
C LYS A 184 68.01 -33.89 -11.88
N ASP A 185 69.07 -34.23 -12.63
CA ASP A 185 69.03 -35.38 -13.54
C ASP A 185 68.93 -36.70 -12.77
N LEU A 186 69.51 -36.75 -11.57
CA LEU A 186 69.43 -37.90 -10.68
C LEU A 186 68.01 -38.05 -10.09
N TYR A 187 67.41 -36.94 -9.67
CA TYR A 187 66.01 -36.89 -9.25
C TYR A 187 65.06 -37.37 -10.36
N LYS A 188 65.21 -36.82 -11.58
CA LYS A 188 64.39 -37.23 -12.75
C LYS A 188 64.57 -38.71 -13.08
N ASN A 189 65.79 -39.23 -12.99
CA ASN A 189 66.06 -40.66 -13.18
C ASN A 189 65.36 -41.52 -12.11
N ALA A 190 65.42 -41.12 -10.84
CA ALA A 190 64.73 -41.81 -9.76
C ALA A 190 63.21 -41.84 -9.96
N ILE A 191 62.59 -40.73 -10.40
CA ILE A 191 61.16 -40.69 -10.72
C ILE A 191 60.81 -41.62 -11.90
N ASN A 192 61.61 -41.66 -12.96
CA ASN A 192 61.39 -42.57 -14.10
C ASN A 192 61.51 -44.05 -13.70
N LEU A 193 62.44 -44.38 -12.80
CA LEU A 193 62.56 -45.71 -12.21
C LEU A 193 61.34 -46.05 -11.35
N LEU A 194 60.84 -45.11 -10.54
CA LEU A 194 59.59 -45.29 -9.79
C LEU A 194 58.39 -45.50 -10.70
N ASP A 195 58.28 -44.77 -11.82
CA ASP A 195 57.21 -44.98 -12.82
C ASP A 195 57.26 -46.43 -13.34
N SER A 196 58.45 -46.88 -13.76
CA SER A 196 58.69 -48.26 -14.24
C SER A 196 58.46 -49.34 -13.17
N PHE A 197 58.66 -49.00 -11.90
CA PHE A 197 58.39 -49.88 -10.75
C PHE A 197 56.89 -50.02 -10.53
N PHE A 198 56.16 -48.92 -10.40
CA PHE A 198 54.72 -48.92 -10.12
C PHE A 198 53.88 -49.48 -11.27
N GLU A 199 54.36 -49.43 -12.51
CA GLU A 199 53.73 -50.13 -13.66
C GLU A 199 53.61 -51.65 -13.45
N LYS A 200 54.51 -52.26 -12.67
CA LYS A 200 54.57 -53.71 -12.41
C LYS A 200 53.93 -54.12 -11.09
N GLU A 201 53.51 -53.15 -10.28
CA GLU A 201 52.92 -53.35 -8.96
C GLU A 201 51.39 -53.46 -9.04
N GLU A 202 50.74 -53.70 -7.89
CA GLU A 202 49.28 -53.84 -7.87
C GLU A 202 48.57 -52.56 -8.33
N LYS A 203 47.49 -52.75 -9.09
CA LYS A 203 46.65 -51.65 -9.60
C LYS A 203 45.78 -51.05 -8.49
N PHE A 204 45.43 -49.78 -8.64
CA PHE A 204 44.65 -49.02 -7.66
C PHE A 204 43.56 -48.18 -8.32
N GLY A 205 42.57 -47.77 -7.52
CA GLY A 205 41.49 -46.92 -7.97
C GLY A 205 40.39 -47.61 -8.79
N PRO A 206 39.31 -46.89 -9.09
CA PRO A 206 38.12 -47.43 -9.76
C PRO A 206 38.39 -47.91 -11.20
N ASP A 207 39.37 -47.31 -11.87
CA ASP A 207 39.73 -47.64 -13.26
C ASP A 207 40.86 -48.70 -13.36
N GLY A 208 41.34 -49.23 -12.22
CA GLY A 208 42.37 -50.27 -12.19
C GLY A 208 43.68 -49.86 -12.89
N GLN A 209 44.21 -48.70 -12.51
CA GLN A 209 45.44 -48.12 -13.08
C GLN A 209 46.65 -48.40 -12.18
N ASP A 210 47.86 -48.28 -12.72
CA ASP A 210 49.06 -48.16 -11.88
C ASP A 210 49.02 -46.87 -11.05
N LEU A 211 49.73 -46.85 -9.93
CA LEU A 211 49.63 -45.77 -8.94
C LEU A 211 50.03 -44.39 -9.50
N ILE A 212 51.06 -44.33 -10.35
CA ILE A 212 51.55 -43.08 -10.90
C ILE A 212 50.57 -42.52 -11.92
N LYS A 213 50.09 -43.35 -12.85
CA LYS A 213 49.05 -42.97 -13.80
C LYS A 213 47.76 -42.55 -13.11
N PHE A 214 47.36 -43.25 -12.05
CA PHE A 214 46.22 -42.89 -11.22
C PHE A 214 46.36 -41.45 -10.70
N LEU A 215 47.48 -41.11 -10.03
CA LEU A 215 47.72 -39.76 -9.51
C LEU A 215 47.98 -38.69 -10.60
N LYS A 216 48.44 -39.07 -11.80
CA LYS A 216 48.54 -38.14 -12.96
C LYS A 216 47.17 -37.81 -13.57
N THR A 217 46.17 -38.68 -13.42
CA THR A 217 44.92 -38.60 -14.18
C THR A 217 44.14 -37.28 -13.97
N PRO A 218 43.94 -36.74 -12.74
CA PRO A 218 43.27 -35.46 -12.56
C PRO A 218 44.01 -34.31 -13.25
N ILE A 219 45.34 -34.29 -13.12
CA ILE A 219 46.23 -33.28 -13.71
C ILE A 219 46.17 -33.33 -15.24
N LEU A 220 46.24 -34.53 -15.84
CA LEU A 220 46.19 -34.69 -17.29
C LEU A 220 44.81 -34.36 -17.89
N THR A 221 43.75 -34.57 -17.11
CA THR A 221 42.37 -34.28 -17.55
C THR A 221 42.09 -32.78 -17.54
N ASN A 222 42.57 -32.07 -16.51
CA ASN A 222 42.37 -30.63 -16.34
C ASN A 222 43.71 -29.92 -16.00
N PRO A 223 44.61 -29.74 -16.98
CA PRO A 223 46.00 -29.34 -16.72
C PRO A 223 46.15 -27.93 -16.14
N ASP A 224 45.34 -26.98 -16.59
CA ASP A 224 45.48 -25.56 -16.22
C ASP A 224 44.49 -25.09 -15.14
N ASP A 225 43.63 -25.97 -14.64
CA ASP A 225 42.56 -25.63 -13.69
C ASP A 225 42.56 -26.56 -12.47
N ILE A 226 43.09 -26.05 -11.35
CA ILE A 226 43.21 -26.79 -10.09
C ILE A 226 41.85 -27.07 -9.44
N SER A 227 40.84 -26.24 -9.69
CA SER A 227 39.48 -26.44 -9.15
C SER A 227 38.79 -27.58 -9.90
N ALA A 228 38.97 -27.65 -11.23
CA ALA A 228 38.48 -28.75 -12.05
C ALA A 228 39.19 -30.09 -11.74
N GLN A 229 40.45 -30.06 -11.28
CA GLN A 229 41.13 -31.25 -10.77
C GLN A 229 40.47 -31.77 -9.49
N LEU A 230 40.14 -30.90 -8.53
CA LEU A 230 39.38 -31.29 -7.33
C LEU A 230 37.99 -31.84 -7.67
N ASP A 231 37.30 -31.27 -8.66
CA ASP A 231 35.99 -31.78 -9.15
C ASP A 231 36.09 -33.17 -9.75
N PHE A 232 37.16 -33.41 -10.53
CA PHE A 232 37.47 -34.75 -11.02
C PHE A 232 37.67 -35.74 -9.87
N ILE A 233 38.51 -35.38 -8.89
CA ILE A 233 38.79 -36.21 -7.71
C ILE A 233 37.50 -36.52 -6.95
N MET A 234 36.66 -35.52 -6.70
CA MET A 234 35.38 -35.72 -6.03
C MET A 234 34.48 -36.71 -6.79
N LYS A 235 34.25 -36.48 -8.09
CA LYS A 235 33.32 -37.26 -8.90
C LYS A 235 33.79 -38.68 -9.18
N LYS A 236 35.09 -38.87 -9.41
CA LYS A 236 35.67 -40.17 -9.79
C LYS A 236 36.19 -40.96 -8.61
N TRP A 237 36.78 -40.29 -7.62
CA TRP A 237 37.46 -40.95 -6.49
C TRP A 237 36.71 -40.77 -5.17
N GLY A 238 35.56 -40.12 -5.15
CA GLY A 238 34.78 -39.88 -3.92
C GLY A 238 34.49 -41.12 -3.08
N VAL A 239 34.34 -42.31 -3.70
CA VAL A 239 34.16 -43.59 -2.98
C VAL A 239 35.39 -44.05 -2.20
N LEU A 240 36.57 -43.54 -2.55
CA LEU A 240 37.82 -43.79 -1.83
C LEU A 240 38.05 -42.77 -0.72
N LEU A 241 37.45 -41.58 -0.82
CA LEU A 241 37.65 -40.48 0.11
C LEU A 241 36.79 -40.63 1.36
N THR A 242 37.33 -40.22 2.51
CA THR A 242 36.53 -40.09 3.73
C THR A 242 35.58 -38.91 3.66
N GLU A 243 34.50 -38.94 4.44
CA GLU A 243 33.53 -37.84 4.54
C GLU A 243 34.20 -36.50 4.89
N LYS A 244 35.29 -36.53 5.66
CA LYS A 244 36.13 -35.37 5.96
C LYS A 244 36.69 -34.70 4.69
N PHE A 245 37.21 -35.47 3.74
CA PHE A 245 37.76 -34.92 2.49
C PHE A 245 36.64 -34.40 1.59
N THR A 246 35.53 -35.12 1.52
CA THR A 246 34.34 -34.67 0.79
C THR A 246 33.87 -33.31 1.29
N LYS A 247 33.68 -33.14 2.61
CA LYS A 247 33.30 -31.85 3.22
C LYS A 247 34.30 -30.74 2.87
N ARG A 248 35.61 -31.02 2.93
CA ARG A 248 36.66 -30.02 2.64
C ARG A 248 36.75 -29.60 1.19
N ILE A 249 36.59 -30.54 0.24
CA ILE A 249 36.55 -30.21 -1.19
C ILE A 249 35.35 -29.31 -1.47
N LEU A 250 34.18 -29.63 -0.91
CA LEU A 250 32.96 -28.81 -1.06
C LEU A 250 33.18 -27.38 -0.53
N THR A 251 33.71 -27.23 0.69
CA THR A 251 34.02 -25.90 1.24
C THR A 251 35.14 -25.18 0.46
N SER A 252 36.05 -25.91 -0.20
CA SER A 252 37.07 -25.31 -1.06
C SER A 252 36.45 -24.64 -2.28
N TYR A 253 35.35 -25.18 -2.82
CA TYR A 253 34.59 -24.51 -3.88
C TYR A 253 33.91 -23.24 -3.37
N ASP A 254 33.41 -23.26 -2.13
CA ASP A 254 32.82 -22.06 -1.51
C ASP A 254 33.85 -20.94 -1.37
N LEU A 255 35.06 -21.27 -0.93
CA LEU A 255 36.17 -20.32 -0.86
C LEU A 255 36.55 -19.77 -2.24
N ALA A 256 36.54 -20.61 -3.28
CA ALA A 256 36.79 -20.15 -4.65
C ALA A 256 35.73 -19.14 -5.11
N LYS A 257 34.46 -19.31 -4.72
CA LYS A 257 33.39 -18.34 -5.01
C LYS A 257 33.64 -16.99 -4.33
N GLU A 258 34.23 -16.96 -3.12
CA GLU A 258 34.57 -15.71 -2.42
C GLU A 258 35.58 -14.85 -3.22
N ASP A 259 36.57 -15.48 -3.87
CA ASP A 259 37.63 -14.81 -4.62
C ASP A 259 37.15 -14.11 -5.91
N TYR A 260 35.94 -14.41 -6.39
CA TYR A 260 35.36 -13.72 -7.56
C TYR A 260 34.77 -12.36 -7.15
N VAL A 261 35.32 -11.29 -7.72
CA VAL A 261 34.72 -9.94 -7.67
C VAL A 261 33.80 -9.80 -8.88
N TYR A 262 32.49 -9.74 -8.66
CA TYR A 262 31.56 -9.32 -9.71
C TYR A 262 31.78 -7.84 -10.00
N GLU A 263 32.04 -7.49 -11.27
CA GLU A 263 31.96 -6.10 -11.71
C GLU A 263 30.50 -5.65 -11.69
N SER A 264 30.20 -4.64 -10.86
CA SER A 264 28.97 -3.85 -10.80
C SER A 264 27.73 -4.50 -10.15
N PHE A 265 27.19 -3.90 -9.08
CA PHE A 265 26.04 -2.99 -9.13
C PHE A 265 25.83 -2.31 -7.76
N GLY A 266 25.36 -1.05 -7.80
CA GLY A 266 25.28 -0.13 -6.66
C GLY A 266 24.48 -0.63 -5.46
N GLY A 267 24.76 -0.03 -4.31
CA GLY A 267 24.32 -0.47 -2.99
C GLY A 267 22.82 -0.72 -2.83
N GLY A 268 22.52 -1.74 -2.02
CA GLY A 268 21.30 -1.87 -1.20
C GLY A 268 19.94 -1.93 -1.89
N GLY A 269 19.86 -1.86 -3.21
CA GLY A 269 18.60 -1.84 -3.95
C GLY A 269 18.76 -2.36 -5.37
N GLY A 270 19.56 -3.42 -5.56
CA GLY A 270 19.67 -4.07 -6.85
C GLY A 270 18.29 -4.59 -7.27
N ASP A 271 17.83 -4.15 -8.46
CA ASP A 271 16.59 -4.58 -9.11
C ASP A 271 16.25 -6.03 -8.73
N VAL A 272 15.30 -6.22 -7.82
CA VAL A 272 14.82 -7.55 -7.48
C VAL A 272 14.26 -8.11 -8.79
N PRO A 273 14.72 -9.27 -9.29
CA PRO A 273 14.18 -9.83 -10.52
C PRO A 273 12.66 -9.97 -10.36
N SER A 274 11.89 -9.21 -11.13
CA SER A 274 10.43 -9.31 -11.17
C SER A 274 10.04 -10.54 -11.98
N VAL A 275 10.24 -11.71 -11.39
CA VAL A 275 9.91 -13.01 -11.98
C VAL A 275 8.52 -13.42 -11.50
N ALA A 276 7.64 -13.79 -12.41
CA ALA A 276 6.35 -14.38 -12.04
C ALA A 276 6.60 -15.81 -11.52
N PRO A 277 6.08 -16.19 -10.34
CA PRO A 277 6.19 -17.57 -9.88
C PRO A 277 5.46 -18.50 -10.84
N VAL A 278 6.18 -19.48 -11.39
CA VAL A 278 5.63 -20.50 -12.28
C VAL A 278 5.23 -21.72 -11.45
N TYR A 279 3.93 -21.91 -11.26
CA TYR A 279 3.37 -23.07 -10.55
C TYR A 279 2.99 -24.25 -11.50
N LYS A 280 3.22 -24.11 -12.81
CA LYS A 280 2.85 -25.08 -13.87
C LYS A 280 4.06 -25.58 -14.67
N GLY A 281 4.07 -26.87 -15.02
CA GLY A 281 4.99 -27.44 -16.03
C GLY A 281 6.41 -27.76 -15.53
N LYS A 282 7.25 -28.31 -16.43
CA LYS A 282 8.68 -28.45 -16.16
C LYS A 282 9.30 -27.05 -16.14
N VAL A 283 9.90 -26.69 -15.01
CA VAL A 283 10.65 -25.44 -14.85
C VAL A 283 11.73 -25.39 -15.94
N ASP A 284 11.67 -24.40 -16.82
CA ASP A 284 12.76 -24.16 -17.76
C ASP A 284 13.95 -23.63 -16.95
N LEU A 285 15.14 -24.19 -17.17
CA LEU A 285 16.34 -23.87 -16.39
C LEU A 285 16.73 -22.39 -16.50
N SER A 286 16.25 -21.69 -17.54
CA SER A 286 16.42 -20.25 -17.76
C SER A 286 15.58 -19.36 -16.83
N ASP A 287 14.51 -19.89 -16.23
CA ASP A 287 13.56 -19.13 -15.38
C ASP A 287 13.80 -19.36 -13.88
N ILE A 288 14.82 -20.14 -13.52
CA ILE A 288 15.16 -20.41 -12.12
C ILE A 288 15.87 -19.18 -11.53
N LEU A 289 15.25 -18.57 -10.53
CA LEU A 289 15.88 -17.53 -9.73
C LEU A 289 17.11 -18.10 -9.02
N VAL A 290 18.30 -17.68 -9.47
CA VAL A 290 19.60 -18.00 -8.88
C VAL A 290 20.02 -16.85 -7.96
N LEU A 291 20.23 -17.14 -6.69
CA LEU A 291 20.54 -16.14 -5.68
C LEU A 291 22.00 -16.21 -5.24
N GLY A 292 22.65 -15.05 -5.16
CA GLY A 292 23.98 -14.85 -4.59
C GLY A 292 25.12 -15.58 -5.34
N LYS A 293 26.32 -15.56 -4.76
CA LYS A 293 27.49 -16.29 -5.28
C LYS A 293 27.39 -17.79 -5.04
N SER A 294 26.60 -18.22 -4.07
CA SER A 294 26.28 -19.62 -3.82
C SER A 294 25.59 -20.27 -5.03
N ALA A 295 24.96 -19.45 -5.88
CA ALA A 295 24.12 -19.84 -7.00
C ALA A 295 22.92 -20.69 -6.56
N TYR A 296 22.32 -20.33 -5.41
CA TYR A 296 21.18 -21.03 -4.84
C TYR A 296 19.96 -20.97 -5.76
N ARG A 297 19.41 -22.13 -6.15
CA ARG A 297 18.32 -22.25 -7.12
C ARG A 297 17.00 -22.40 -6.40
N TYR A 298 16.31 -21.28 -6.16
CA TYR A 298 15.17 -21.27 -5.25
C TYR A 298 14.10 -22.33 -5.61
N ALA A 299 13.70 -22.42 -6.89
CA ALA A 299 12.65 -23.36 -7.32
C ALA A 299 13.04 -24.84 -7.17
N GLU A 300 14.32 -25.18 -7.23
CA GLU A 300 14.83 -26.56 -7.16
C GLU A 300 15.19 -26.94 -5.72
N ASP A 301 15.93 -26.08 -5.03
CA ASP A 301 16.44 -26.32 -3.69
C ASP A 301 15.33 -26.21 -2.61
N ALA A 302 14.39 -25.27 -2.75
CA ALA A 302 13.34 -25.05 -1.74
C ALA A 302 12.46 -26.28 -1.47
N LEU A 303 12.08 -26.99 -2.54
CA LEU A 303 11.25 -28.20 -2.49
C LEU A 303 11.98 -29.40 -1.85
N HIS A 304 13.31 -29.36 -1.77
CA HIS A 304 14.13 -30.44 -1.21
C HIS A 304 14.62 -30.12 0.20
N ASP A 305 14.74 -28.83 0.53
CA ASP A 305 15.31 -28.38 1.80
C ASP A 305 14.30 -28.44 2.95
N TYR A 306 13.02 -28.07 2.77
CA TYR A 306 12.04 -28.05 3.87
C TYR A 306 10.61 -28.33 3.39
N ASP A 307 9.80 -28.99 4.23
CA ASP A 307 8.36 -29.13 4.00
C ASP A 307 7.65 -27.76 4.02
N GLU A 308 6.75 -27.54 3.07
CA GLU A 308 5.94 -26.33 2.96
C GLU A 308 4.46 -26.65 3.15
N PRO A 309 4.01 -26.91 4.40
CA PRO A 309 2.61 -27.25 4.67
C PRO A 309 1.68 -26.05 4.45
N GLU A 310 0.41 -26.32 4.17
CA GLU A 310 -0.63 -25.28 4.12
C GLU A 310 -1.09 -24.95 5.55
N GLN A 311 -0.67 -23.79 6.08
CA GLN A 311 -0.89 -23.33 7.46
C GLN A 311 -1.15 -21.81 7.52
N PHE A 312 -2.17 -21.37 6.79
CA PHE A 312 -2.63 -19.99 6.83
C PHE A 312 -3.10 -19.56 8.23
N THR A 313 -2.74 -18.35 8.63
CA THR A 313 -3.34 -17.69 9.80
C THR A 313 -4.70 -17.08 9.42
N PRO A 314 -5.78 -17.33 10.18
CA PRO A 314 -7.07 -16.72 9.91
C PRO A 314 -7.02 -15.20 10.10
N ASP A 315 -7.63 -14.46 9.18
CA ASP A 315 -7.82 -13.02 9.33
C ASP A 315 -8.97 -12.73 10.30
N VAL A 316 -8.84 -11.68 11.12
CA VAL A 316 -9.97 -11.10 11.87
C VAL A 316 -10.67 -10.02 11.06
N ASN A 317 -11.93 -9.70 11.42
CA ASN A 317 -12.90 -8.92 10.62
C ASN A 317 -12.37 -7.61 9.99
N TRP A 318 -11.41 -6.93 10.63
CA TRP A 318 -10.88 -5.66 10.14
C TRP A 318 -9.66 -5.81 9.21
N MET A 319 -8.91 -6.91 9.29
CA MET A 319 -7.65 -7.12 8.56
C MET A 319 -7.81 -7.14 7.03
N PRO A 320 -8.85 -7.77 6.44
CA PRO A 320 -9.07 -7.72 4.99
C PRO A 320 -9.31 -6.31 4.46
N ASN A 321 -9.90 -5.45 5.31
CA ASN A 321 -10.36 -4.11 4.95
C ASN A 321 -9.31 -3.01 5.12
N VAL A 322 -8.07 -3.38 5.46
CA VAL A 322 -7.01 -2.40 5.68
C VAL A 322 -6.65 -1.69 4.37
N VAL A 323 -6.57 -0.36 4.45
CA VAL A 323 -5.95 0.53 3.47
C VAL A 323 -4.87 1.30 4.23
N LEU A 324 -3.62 0.97 3.92
CA LEU A 324 -2.45 1.46 4.63
C LEU A 324 -1.86 2.67 3.92
N ILE A 325 -1.38 3.66 4.67
CA ILE A 325 -0.49 4.69 4.16
C ILE A 325 0.84 4.67 4.93
N ALA A 326 1.94 4.73 4.21
CA ALA A 326 3.28 4.88 4.76
C ALA A 326 3.65 6.37 4.86
N LYS A 327 4.18 6.80 6.01
CA LYS A 327 4.71 8.16 6.21
C LYS A 327 6.06 8.09 6.92
N ASN A 328 7.11 8.58 6.26
CA ASN A 328 8.37 8.96 6.92
C ASN A 328 8.07 10.03 7.99
N SER A 329 8.23 9.69 9.26
CA SER A 329 7.72 10.48 10.38
C SER A 329 8.31 11.89 10.41
N TYR A 330 9.64 12.02 10.35
CA TYR A 330 10.31 13.31 10.43
C TYR A 330 9.98 14.22 9.24
N VAL A 331 10.04 13.66 8.03
CA VAL A 331 9.71 14.39 6.80
C VAL A 331 8.25 14.82 6.81
N TRP A 332 7.34 13.97 7.28
CA TRP A 332 5.91 14.28 7.34
C TRP A 332 5.63 15.42 8.34
N LEU A 333 6.26 15.42 9.51
CA LEU A 333 6.12 16.49 10.50
C LEU A 333 6.64 17.84 9.99
N ASP A 334 7.75 17.85 9.24
CA ASP A 334 8.26 19.04 8.54
C ASP A 334 7.26 19.55 7.49
N GLN A 335 6.71 18.66 6.65
CA GLN A 335 5.70 19.01 5.65
C GLN A 335 4.40 19.53 6.28
N LEU A 336 3.94 18.91 7.37
CA LEU A 336 2.78 19.39 8.12
C LEU A 336 3.05 20.76 8.73
N SER A 337 4.27 21.01 9.21
CA SER A 337 4.64 22.33 9.74
C SER A 337 4.47 23.43 8.69
N LYS A 338 4.93 23.14 7.45
CA LYS A 338 4.77 24.02 6.29
C LYS A 338 3.29 24.17 5.89
N GLN A 339 2.53 23.07 5.86
CA GLN A 339 1.12 23.07 5.47
C GLN A 339 0.24 23.88 6.44
N TYR A 340 0.46 23.77 7.74
CA TYR A 340 -0.36 24.39 8.78
C TYR A 340 0.21 25.71 9.33
N GLY A 341 1.39 26.13 8.88
CA GLY A 341 2.01 27.39 9.28
C GLY A 341 2.39 27.48 10.76
N LYS A 342 2.59 26.33 11.42
CA LYS A 342 3.02 26.21 12.83
C LYS A 342 4.06 25.10 12.96
N GLU A 343 4.95 25.21 13.94
CA GLU A 343 5.97 24.18 14.16
C GLU A 343 5.33 22.89 14.72
N ILE A 344 5.57 21.77 14.03
CA ILE A 344 5.13 20.42 14.37
C ILE A 344 6.37 19.54 14.35
N LYS A 345 6.85 19.15 15.53
CA LYS A 345 8.06 18.34 15.74
C LYS A 345 7.79 17.00 16.43
N ARG A 346 6.64 16.87 17.10
CA ARG A 346 6.27 15.68 17.89
C ARG A 346 4.98 15.05 17.37
N LEU A 347 4.80 13.77 17.67
CA LEU A 347 3.64 12.98 17.22
C LEU A 347 2.31 13.50 17.78
N ASP A 348 2.29 13.98 19.01
CA ASP A 348 1.12 14.59 19.66
C ASP A 348 0.71 15.92 19.02
N GLN A 349 1.59 16.55 18.24
CA GLN A 349 1.33 17.83 17.57
C GLN A 349 0.69 17.67 16.18
N ILE A 350 0.56 16.44 15.67
CA ILE A 350 -0.13 16.16 14.40
C ILE A 350 -1.58 16.67 14.52
N PRO A 351 -2.03 17.60 13.66
CA PRO A 351 -3.35 18.21 13.74
C PRO A 351 -4.47 17.18 13.58
N ASP A 352 -5.59 17.42 14.26
CA ASP A 352 -6.78 16.57 14.17
C ASP A 352 -7.39 16.62 12.76
N GLU A 353 -7.32 17.77 12.09
CA GLU A 353 -7.77 17.96 10.71
C GLU A 353 -7.02 17.04 9.73
N GLU A 354 -5.75 16.72 10.01
CA GLU A 354 -4.97 15.80 9.19
C GLU A 354 -5.44 14.36 9.36
N LEU A 355 -5.76 13.95 10.60
CA LEU A 355 -6.30 12.63 10.89
C LEU A 355 -7.72 12.48 10.32
N ASP A 356 -8.54 13.53 10.43
CA ASP A 356 -9.88 13.59 9.81
C ASP A 356 -9.79 13.46 8.29
N ARG A 357 -8.78 14.09 7.67
CA ARG A 357 -8.51 13.98 6.25
C ARG A 357 -8.17 12.54 5.84
N LEU A 358 -7.24 11.89 6.53
CA LEU A 358 -6.88 10.48 6.26
C LEU A 358 -8.09 9.55 6.41
N ALA A 359 -8.88 9.72 7.48
CA ALA A 359 -10.09 8.94 7.69
C ALA A 359 -11.12 9.16 6.57
N SER A 360 -11.28 10.40 6.08
CA SER A 360 -12.19 10.72 4.98
C SER A 360 -11.83 10.05 3.66
N TYR A 361 -10.55 9.70 3.49
CA TYR A 361 -10.00 8.97 2.33
C TYR A 361 -10.14 7.45 2.47
N ASN A 362 -10.71 6.98 3.59
CA ASN A 362 -10.75 5.57 4.01
C ASN A 362 -9.37 4.96 4.24
N ILE A 363 -8.37 5.78 4.59
CA ILE A 363 -7.12 5.29 5.14
C ILE A 363 -7.37 4.91 6.59
N ASN A 364 -7.24 3.63 6.91
CA ASN A 364 -7.50 3.08 8.23
C ASN A 364 -6.28 2.37 8.85
N GLY A 365 -5.14 2.37 8.14
CA GLY A 365 -3.82 2.04 8.66
C GLY A 365 -2.84 3.19 8.40
N LEU A 366 -2.07 3.58 9.42
CA LEU A 366 -1.02 4.60 9.31
C LEU A 366 0.31 4.03 9.79
N TRP A 367 1.21 3.76 8.84
CA TRP A 367 2.57 3.31 9.12
C TRP A 367 3.53 4.48 9.27
N LEU A 368 4.11 4.59 10.46
CA LEU A 368 5.09 5.60 10.83
C LEU A 368 6.50 5.04 10.71
N ILE A 369 7.20 5.42 9.65
CA ILE A 369 8.57 4.98 9.39
C ILE A 369 9.53 5.80 10.26
N GLY A 370 10.51 5.11 10.86
CA GLY A 370 11.58 5.74 11.62
C GLY A 370 11.15 6.32 12.96
N LEU A 371 10.20 5.66 13.62
CA LEU A 371 9.63 6.00 14.94
C LEU A 371 10.60 5.75 16.11
N TRP A 372 11.42 4.71 15.99
CA TRP A 372 12.23 4.18 17.08
C TRP A 372 13.52 4.97 17.32
N GLU A 373 14.09 4.82 18.51
CA GLU A 373 15.36 5.39 18.91
C GLU A 373 16.51 4.83 18.06
N ARG A 374 17.29 5.73 17.47
CA ARG A 374 18.29 5.39 16.46
C ARG A 374 19.71 5.42 17.03
N SER A 375 20.58 4.58 16.48
CA SER A 375 21.99 4.51 16.82
C SER A 375 22.75 5.76 16.37
N ASN A 376 23.33 6.50 17.33
CA ASN A 376 24.19 7.66 17.04
C ASN A 376 25.39 7.31 16.17
N ALA A 377 25.87 6.05 16.20
CA ALA A 377 26.98 5.63 15.36
C ALA A 377 26.64 5.73 13.87
N SER A 378 25.41 5.41 13.45
CA SER A 378 24.95 5.57 12.05
C SER A 378 25.07 7.03 11.59
N LYS A 379 24.70 7.98 12.45
CA LYS A 379 24.85 9.42 12.17
C LYS A 379 26.33 9.81 12.04
N LYS A 380 27.19 9.38 12.96
CA LYS A 380 28.64 9.67 12.93
C LYS A 380 29.28 9.16 11.65
N ILE A 381 28.96 7.94 11.21
CA ILE A 381 29.47 7.36 9.97
C ILE A 381 29.13 8.26 8.78
N LYS A 382 27.85 8.62 8.63
CA LYS A 382 27.38 9.47 7.51
C LYS A 382 28.05 10.85 7.51
N HIS A 383 28.24 11.43 8.69
CA HIS A 383 28.93 12.71 8.85
C HIS A 383 30.40 12.62 8.43
N MET A 384 31.10 11.55 8.81
CA MET A 384 32.48 11.29 8.39
C MET A 384 32.59 11.05 6.87
N MET A 385 31.56 10.48 6.24
CA MET A 385 31.46 10.30 4.79
C MET A 385 31.02 11.58 4.04
N GLY A 386 30.83 12.70 4.74
CA GLY A 386 30.56 14.01 4.14
C GLY A 386 29.08 14.43 4.11
N ASN A 387 28.15 13.61 4.60
CA ASN A 387 26.72 13.96 4.66
C ASN A 387 26.35 14.51 6.04
N ILE A 388 26.60 15.80 6.27
CA ILE A 388 26.42 16.45 7.58
C ILE A 388 24.94 16.66 7.98
N ASP A 389 24.05 16.75 7.00
CA ASP A 389 22.62 16.96 7.22
C ASP A 389 21.85 15.65 7.50
N ALA A 390 22.48 14.50 7.26
CA ALA A 390 21.87 13.21 7.53
C ALA A 390 21.70 12.93 9.03
N VAL A 391 20.57 12.30 9.37
CA VAL A 391 20.37 11.64 10.66
C VAL A 391 20.72 10.15 10.60
N ALA A 392 20.74 9.51 11.76
CA ALA A 392 20.90 8.06 11.86
C ALA A 392 19.82 7.35 11.02
N SER A 393 20.18 6.22 10.41
CA SER A 393 19.23 5.41 9.63
C SER A 393 18.08 4.97 10.53
N ALA A 394 16.85 5.01 10.01
CA ALA A 394 15.67 4.48 10.68
C ALA A 394 15.78 2.99 11.04
N TYR A 395 16.64 2.21 10.37
CA TYR A 395 16.83 0.78 10.63
C TYR A 395 18.13 0.45 11.38
N SER A 396 18.99 1.44 11.63
CA SER A 396 20.11 1.30 12.58
C SER A 396 19.64 1.69 13.98
N LEU A 397 18.96 0.76 14.65
CA LEU A 397 18.27 1.01 15.92
C LEU A 397 19.19 0.95 17.14
N TYR A 398 18.99 1.86 18.09
CA TYR A 398 19.60 1.76 19.42
C TYR A 398 18.75 0.88 20.34
N ASP A 399 17.44 1.14 20.42
CA ASP A 399 16.45 0.38 21.19
C ASP A 399 15.03 0.61 20.61
N TYR A 400 14.08 -0.28 20.91
CA TYR A 400 12.67 -0.17 20.50
C TYR A 400 11.86 0.73 21.43
N GLN A 401 12.35 1.96 21.62
CA GLN A 401 11.65 3.04 22.31
C GLN A 401 11.28 4.12 21.31
N VAL A 402 10.11 4.74 21.46
CA VAL A 402 9.72 5.87 20.61
C VAL A 402 10.72 7.00 20.83
N ALA A 403 11.30 7.51 19.74
CA ALA A 403 12.37 8.50 19.81
C ALA A 403 11.95 9.74 20.63
N TYR A 404 12.81 10.18 21.53
CA TYR A 404 12.50 11.24 22.49
C TYR A 404 12.20 12.59 21.79
N ASP A 405 12.89 12.87 20.69
CA ASP A 405 12.68 14.06 19.86
C ASP A 405 11.36 14.05 19.08
N LEU A 406 10.80 12.87 18.78
CA LEU A 406 9.41 12.69 18.31
C LEU A 406 8.37 12.80 19.44
N GLY A 407 8.84 12.90 20.68
CA GLY A 407 8.05 13.12 21.87
C GLY A 407 7.87 11.93 22.80
N GLY A 408 8.52 10.80 22.48
CA GLY A 408 8.52 9.60 23.31
C GLY A 408 7.16 8.91 23.40
N GLU A 409 7.06 7.99 24.36
CA GLU A 409 5.89 7.13 24.57
C GLU A 409 4.59 7.94 24.83
N GLU A 410 4.68 9.06 25.56
CA GLU A 410 3.51 9.91 25.84
C GLU A 410 2.89 10.51 24.57
N ALA A 411 3.73 11.03 23.67
CA ALA A 411 3.27 11.61 22.41
C ALA A 411 2.64 10.56 21.49
N TYR A 412 3.25 9.36 21.47
CA TYR A 412 2.71 8.22 20.75
C TYR A 412 1.33 7.79 21.29
N GLN A 413 1.16 7.68 22.61
CA GLN A 413 -0.11 7.27 23.22
C GLN A 413 -1.24 8.26 22.91
N ASP A 414 -0.96 9.56 22.94
CA ASP A 414 -1.94 10.57 22.53
C ASP A 414 -2.34 10.43 21.06
N LEU A 415 -1.36 10.34 20.15
CA LEU A 415 -1.62 10.12 18.72
C LEU A 415 -2.42 8.84 18.48
N ASN A 416 -2.04 7.73 19.11
CA ASN A 416 -2.71 6.44 18.96
C ASN A 416 -4.19 6.53 19.41
N ARG A 417 -4.46 7.19 20.54
CA ARG A 417 -5.83 7.42 21.03
C ARG A 417 -6.65 8.25 20.03
N ARG A 418 -6.09 9.34 19.49
CA ARG A 418 -6.77 10.23 18.53
C ARG A 418 -6.99 9.58 17.16
N ALA A 419 -6.03 8.78 16.69
CA ALA A 419 -6.11 8.00 15.45
C ALA A 419 -7.18 6.89 15.58
N LYS A 420 -7.16 6.13 16.69
CA LYS A 420 -8.12 5.07 16.96
C LYS A 420 -9.56 5.57 17.04
N ALA A 421 -9.78 6.76 17.62
CA ALA A 421 -11.09 7.41 17.65
C ALA A 421 -11.67 7.68 16.24
N ARG A 422 -10.80 7.73 15.22
CA ARG A 422 -11.16 7.94 13.80
C ARG A 422 -11.10 6.64 12.97
N GLY A 423 -10.91 5.50 13.62
CA GLY A 423 -10.79 4.20 12.96
C GLY A 423 -9.43 3.91 12.32
N ILE A 424 -8.40 4.74 12.60
CA ILE A 424 -7.05 4.57 12.08
C ILE A 424 -6.22 3.76 13.07
N ARG A 425 -5.66 2.64 12.61
CA ARG A 425 -4.70 1.82 13.36
C ARG A 425 -3.28 2.26 13.04
N LEU A 426 -2.47 2.49 14.06
CA LEU A 426 -1.06 2.76 13.86
C LEU A 426 -0.32 1.47 13.53
N ALA A 427 0.63 1.60 12.60
CA ALA A 427 1.54 0.56 12.19
C ALA A 427 2.99 1.02 12.42
N SER A 428 3.87 0.07 12.69
CA SER A 428 5.30 0.31 12.88
C SER A 428 6.15 -0.67 12.10
N ASP A 429 7.35 -0.22 11.73
CA ASP A 429 8.44 -1.10 11.37
C ASP A 429 8.91 -1.92 12.56
N MET A 430 9.40 -3.12 12.28
CA MET A 430 10.19 -3.94 13.17
C MET A 430 11.32 -4.59 12.38
N VAL A 431 12.56 -4.39 12.82
CA VAL A 431 13.80 -4.92 12.26
C VAL A 431 14.33 -6.03 13.18
N PRO A 432 13.99 -7.31 12.92
CA PRO A 432 14.33 -8.42 13.82
C PRO A 432 15.73 -8.98 13.58
N ASN A 433 16.36 -8.66 12.45
CA ASN A 433 17.58 -9.33 11.99
C ASN A 433 18.87 -8.77 12.62
N HIS A 434 18.90 -7.47 12.90
CA HIS A 434 20.08 -6.76 13.36
C HIS A 434 19.71 -5.58 14.25
N THR A 435 20.69 -5.01 14.94
CA THR A 435 20.58 -3.70 15.61
C THR A 435 21.56 -2.72 14.97
N GLY A 436 21.55 -1.44 15.37
CA GLY A 436 22.67 -0.56 15.07
C GLY A 436 23.97 -1.06 15.72
N ILE A 437 25.14 -0.73 15.15
CA ILE A 437 26.45 -1.14 15.72
C ILE A 437 26.64 -0.60 17.14
N PHE A 438 26.04 0.54 17.47
CA PHE A 438 25.91 1.06 18.82
C PHE A 438 24.44 0.97 19.24
N SER A 439 24.11 -0.10 19.97
CA SER A 439 22.76 -0.39 20.44
C SER A 439 22.79 -0.88 21.88
N LYS A 440 21.64 -0.84 22.57
CA LYS A 440 21.52 -1.35 23.93
C LYS A 440 21.98 -2.81 24.05
N TRP A 441 21.61 -3.65 23.10
CA TRP A 441 22.04 -5.05 23.07
C TRP A 441 23.55 -5.22 22.84
N MET A 442 24.18 -4.34 22.06
CA MET A 442 25.66 -4.36 21.92
C MET A 442 26.37 -4.07 23.26
N ILE A 443 25.75 -3.26 24.12
CA ILE A 443 26.26 -2.92 25.45
C ILE A 443 26.04 -4.07 26.42
N GLU A 444 24.80 -4.52 26.53
CA GLU A 444 24.33 -5.43 27.58
C GLU A 444 24.55 -6.91 27.24
N HIS A 445 24.45 -7.27 25.95
CA HIS A 445 24.46 -8.63 25.43
C HIS A 445 25.34 -8.75 24.16
N PRO A 446 26.63 -8.42 24.21
CA PRO A 446 27.52 -8.51 23.04
C PRO A 446 27.66 -9.94 22.50
N ASP A 447 27.31 -10.96 23.29
CA ASP A 447 27.29 -12.35 22.87
C ASP A 447 26.11 -12.71 21.95
N TYR A 448 25.10 -11.85 21.82
CA TYR A 448 23.95 -12.07 20.93
C TYR A 448 24.32 -11.98 19.45
N PHE A 449 25.46 -11.37 19.11
CA PHE A 449 25.85 -11.09 17.74
C PHE A 449 26.76 -12.17 17.14
N ILE A 450 26.71 -12.32 15.82
CA ILE A 450 27.66 -13.17 15.10
C ILE A 450 29.03 -12.50 15.16
N GLN A 451 30.00 -13.21 15.71
CA GLN A 451 31.32 -12.65 16.00
C GLN A 451 32.44 -13.68 15.90
N SER A 452 33.67 -13.18 15.76
CA SER A 452 34.92 -13.92 15.73
C SER A 452 35.93 -13.32 16.71
N ASP A 453 36.82 -14.17 17.21
CA ASP A 453 37.94 -13.79 18.09
C ASP A 453 39.10 -13.14 17.31
N PHE A 454 39.14 -13.38 16.00
CA PHE A 454 40.18 -12.91 15.09
C PHE A 454 39.55 -12.21 13.89
N PRO A 455 40.25 -11.26 13.24
CA PRO A 455 39.73 -10.64 12.03
C PRO A 455 39.58 -11.71 10.93
N PRO A 456 38.44 -11.76 10.22
CA PRO A 456 38.20 -12.76 9.19
C PRO A 456 39.20 -12.68 8.04
N PHE A 457 39.71 -11.47 7.77
CA PHE A 457 40.71 -11.20 6.77
C PHE A 457 41.97 -10.57 7.42
N PRO A 458 43.16 -11.17 7.22
CA PRO A 458 44.41 -10.71 7.83
C PRO A 458 44.87 -9.29 7.45
N ASN A 459 44.35 -8.73 6.36
CA ASN A 459 44.65 -7.36 5.90
C ASN A 459 43.77 -6.29 6.54
N TYR A 460 42.74 -6.68 7.29
CA TYR A 460 41.82 -5.74 7.93
C TYR A 460 42.52 -4.89 8.98
N LYS A 461 42.24 -3.58 8.93
CA LYS A 461 42.77 -2.61 9.88
C LYS A 461 41.63 -1.81 10.50
N PHE A 462 41.78 -1.45 11.78
CA PHE A 462 40.75 -0.76 12.56
C PHE A 462 41.35 0.47 13.24
N THR A 463 41.96 1.35 12.43
CA THR A 463 42.64 2.56 12.89
C THR A 463 41.74 3.79 12.90
N GLY A 464 40.55 3.69 12.29
CA GLY A 464 39.52 4.73 12.28
C GLY A 464 38.99 5.16 13.66
N ALA A 465 38.09 6.14 13.64
CA ALA A 465 37.53 6.76 14.83
C ALA A 465 36.64 5.81 15.65
N ASN A 466 36.58 6.02 16.97
CA ASN A 466 35.63 5.34 17.85
C ASN A 466 34.20 5.87 17.60
N LEU A 467 33.29 4.96 17.27
CA LEU A 467 31.89 5.26 17.02
C LEU A 467 30.98 5.08 18.24
N SER A 468 31.45 4.40 19.30
CA SER A 468 30.72 4.22 20.56
C SER A 468 30.60 5.53 21.35
N ASP A 469 29.43 5.80 21.92
CA ASP A 469 29.24 6.87 22.93
C ASP A 469 29.49 6.37 24.37
N ASP A 470 29.58 5.06 24.59
CA ASP A 470 29.84 4.49 25.92
C ASP A 470 31.34 4.55 26.24
N PRO A 471 31.74 5.04 27.44
CA PRO A 471 33.14 5.17 27.81
C PRO A 471 33.86 3.82 28.05
N ASN A 472 33.13 2.72 28.24
CA ASN A 472 33.67 1.42 28.61
C ASN A 472 34.07 0.54 27.43
N PHE A 473 33.67 0.87 26.20
CA PHE A 473 34.07 0.11 25.02
C PHE A 473 34.20 1.00 23.79
N GLU A 474 35.00 0.55 22.83
CA GLU A 474 35.18 1.20 21.53
C GLU A 474 34.58 0.35 20.42
N ILE A 475 34.06 1.03 19.40
CA ILE A 475 33.55 0.42 18.18
C ILE A 475 34.26 1.10 17.01
N ARG A 476 34.90 0.31 16.14
CA ARG A 476 35.65 0.80 14.98
C ARG A 476 35.32 -0.01 13.75
N ILE A 477 34.98 0.66 12.65
CA ILE A 477 34.77 0.00 11.34
C ILE A 477 36.13 -0.21 10.68
N GLU A 478 36.23 -1.27 9.87
CA GLU A 478 37.42 -1.58 9.09
C GLU A 478 37.78 -0.42 8.12
N ASP A 479 39.07 -0.14 7.99
CA ASP A 479 39.57 1.07 7.34
C ASP A 479 39.23 1.15 5.84
N GLY A 480 39.14 -0.01 5.17
CA GLY A 480 38.81 -0.16 3.76
C GLY A 480 37.41 0.34 3.38
N TYR A 481 36.49 0.40 4.35
CA TYR A 481 35.17 1.03 4.16
C TYR A 481 35.31 2.51 3.78
N TRP A 482 36.14 3.26 4.52
CA TRP A 482 36.29 4.71 4.31
C TRP A 482 36.98 5.04 2.98
N SER A 483 37.93 4.19 2.57
CA SER A 483 38.61 4.32 1.27
C SER A 483 37.87 3.67 0.11
N HIS A 484 36.70 3.04 0.36
CA HIS A 484 35.94 2.25 -0.62
C HIS A 484 36.79 1.16 -1.31
N SER A 485 37.80 0.64 -0.61
CA SER A 485 38.69 -0.41 -1.11
C SER A 485 38.27 -1.81 -0.68
N ASP A 486 37.38 -1.91 0.32
CA ASP A 486 36.81 -3.16 0.82
C ASP A 486 35.38 -2.90 1.33
N ALA A 487 34.55 -3.94 1.35
CA ALA A 487 33.18 -3.88 1.87
C ALA A 487 33.10 -3.89 3.41
N ALA A 488 34.20 -4.23 4.09
CA ALA A 488 34.31 -4.28 5.54
C ALA A 488 33.23 -5.17 6.18
N VAL A 489 33.37 -6.49 6.11
CA VAL A 489 32.33 -7.43 6.58
C VAL A 489 32.13 -7.46 8.10
N VAL A 490 33.09 -6.95 8.86
CA VAL A 490 33.06 -6.87 10.33
C VAL A 490 33.51 -5.49 10.82
N PHE A 491 33.08 -5.15 12.04
CA PHE A 491 33.64 -4.08 12.84
C PHE A 491 34.32 -4.64 14.10
N GLN A 492 35.26 -3.89 14.66
CA GLN A 492 35.96 -4.25 15.88
C GLN A 492 35.27 -3.64 17.10
N ARG A 493 35.01 -4.46 18.12
CA ARG A 493 34.58 -4.05 19.46
C ARG A 493 35.73 -4.29 20.45
N ILE A 494 36.09 -3.25 21.19
CA ILE A 494 37.14 -3.32 22.23
C ILE A 494 36.50 -3.03 23.58
N ASP A 495 36.49 -4.01 24.48
CA ASP A 495 36.10 -3.80 25.86
C ASP A 495 37.29 -3.19 26.64
N LYS A 496 37.15 -1.94 27.11
CA LYS A 496 38.25 -1.23 27.78
C LYS A 496 38.52 -1.75 29.19
N LYS A 497 37.56 -2.41 29.83
CA LYS A 497 37.72 -2.94 31.19
C LYS A 497 38.52 -4.24 31.18
N THR A 498 38.24 -5.11 30.22
CA THR A 498 38.87 -6.43 30.11
C THR A 498 40.02 -6.47 29.12
N GLY A 499 40.10 -5.50 28.21
CA GLY A 499 41.00 -5.54 27.06
C GLY A 499 40.55 -6.53 25.97
N SER A 500 39.37 -7.13 26.10
CA SER A 500 38.87 -8.11 25.15
C SER A 500 38.52 -7.44 23.81
N ILE A 501 38.98 -8.05 22.72
CA ILE A 501 38.69 -7.60 21.35
C ILE A 501 37.84 -8.67 20.69
N LYS A 502 36.75 -8.26 20.04
CA LYS A 502 35.88 -9.10 19.22
C LYS A 502 35.63 -8.43 17.88
N TYR A 503 35.45 -9.24 16.84
CA TYR A 503 35.12 -8.80 15.49
C TYR A 503 33.69 -9.23 15.18
N ILE A 504 32.77 -8.30 15.02
CA ILE A 504 31.34 -8.55 14.92
C ILE A 504 30.89 -8.27 13.48
N TYR A 505 30.08 -9.17 12.92
CA TYR A 505 29.60 -9.03 11.55
C TYR A 505 28.51 -7.96 11.44
N HIS A 506 28.58 -7.20 10.35
CA HIS A 506 27.52 -6.28 9.95
C HIS A 506 26.31 -7.06 9.41
N GLY A 507 25.11 -6.48 9.49
CA GLY A 507 23.93 -7.07 8.85
C GLY A 507 24.11 -7.16 7.32
N ASN A 508 23.62 -8.24 6.71
CA ASN A 508 23.74 -8.49 5.28
C ASN A 508 22.61 -9.41 4.80
N ASP A 509 22.14 -9.20 3.58
CA ASP A 509 21.08 -9.94 2.89
C ASP A 509 21.59 -10.95 1.84
N GLY A 510 22.91 -11.06 1.67
CA GLY A 510 23.59 -11.86 0.64
C GLY A 510 24.18 -11.03 -0.50
N THR A 511 24.14 -9.69 -0.40
CA THR A 511 24.87 -8.81 -1.32
C THR A 511 26.33 -8.61 -0.91
N ASN A 512 27.15 -8.15 -1.86
CA ASN A 512 28.59 -7.91 -1.62
C ASN A 512 28.86 -6.80 -0.59
N MET A 513 27.92 -5.87 -0.39
CA MET A 513 28.06 -4.74 0.53
C MET A 513 27.16 -4.93 1.75
N PRO A 514 27.70 -5.16 2.95
CA PRO A 514 26.88 -5.24 4.16
C PRO A 514 26.33 -3.86 4.56
N TRP A 515 25.33 -3.85 5.44
CA TRP A 515 24.85 -2.63 6.09
C TRP A 515 25.81 -2.22 7.21
N ASN A 516 26.87 -1.47 6.87
CA ASN A 516 28.01 -1.17 7.76
C ASN A 516 27.66 -0.36 9.04
N ASP A 517 26.44 0.16 9.20
CA ASP A 517 25.96 0.79 10.43
C ASP A 517 25.12 -0.13 11.31
N THR A 518 25.04 -1.43 10.98
CA THR A 518 24.27 -2.45 11.70
C THR A 518 25.16 -3.59 12.22
N ALA A 519 24.66 -4.36 13.20
CA ALA A 519 25.30 -5.53 13.79
C ALA A 519 24.35 -6.74 13.75
N GLN A 520 24.81 -7.84 13.15
CA GLN A 520 24.00 -9.03 12.87
C GLN A 520 23.77 -9.90 14.11
N LEU A 521 22.50 -10.22 14.40
CA LEU A 521 22.13 -11.14 15.48
C LEU A 521 22.39 -12.60 15.09
N ASN A 522 22.79 -13.40 16.07
CA ASN A 522 23.04 -14.83 15.92
C ASN A 522 21.81 -15.66 16.28
N MET A 523 20.92 -15.83 15.30
CA MET A 523 19.69 -16.62 15.46
C MET A 523 19.91 -18.12 15.61
N LEU A 524 21.17 -18.61 15.52
CA LEU A 524 21.50 -19.99 15.87
C LEU A 524 21.33 -20.26 17.38
N LYS A 525 21.44 -19.21 18.20
CA LYS A 525 21.26 -19.29 19.66
C LYS A 525 19.78 -19.15 20.05
N ALA A 526 19.29 -20.06 20.90
CA ALA A 526 17.88 -20.11 21.31
C ALA A 526 17.44 -18.93 22.19
N ASP A 527 18.31 -18.44 23.06
CA ASP A 527 18.09 -17.26 23.91
C ASP A 527 17.98 -15.97 23.08
N VAL A 528 18.78 -15.83 22.02
CA VAL A 528 18.68 -14.72 21.07
C VAL A 528 17.32 -14.75 20.36
N ARG A 529 16.90 -15.93 19.85
CA ARG A 529 15.58 -16.08 19.23
C ARG A 529 14.47 -15.66 20.19
N GLU A 530 14.49 -16.17 21.42
CA GLU A 530 13.49 -15.79 22.44
C GLU A 530 13.50 -14.29 22.74
N ALA A 531 14.68 -13.66 22.87
CA ALA A 531 14.78 -12.22 23.11
C ALA A 531 14.19 -11.40 21.96
N VAL A 532 14.42 -11.80 20.71
CA VAL A 532 13.80 -11.16 19.53
C VAL A 532 12.29 -11.37 19.54
N ILE A 533 11.79 -12.57 19.85
CA ILE A 533 10.34 -12.83 19.96
C ILE A 533 9.71 -11.92 21.02
N GLN A 534 10.32 -11.82 22.21
CA GLN A 534 9.79 -10.93 23.25
C GLN A 534 9.81 -9.46 22.82
N MET A 535 10.80 -9.04 22.04
CA MET A 535 10.82 -7.69 21.47
C MET A 535 9.67 -7.49 20.47
N ILE A 536 9.41 -8.45 19.59
CA ILE A 536 8.25 -8.43 18.67
C ILE A 536 6.95 -8.31 19.47
N PHE A 537 6.81 -9.06 20.56
CA PHE A 537 5.64 -9.01 21.43
C PHE A 537 5.48 -7.64 22.09
N ASN A 538 6.58 -7.01 22.51
CA ASN A 538 6.55 -5.66 23.05
C ASN A 538 6.10 -4.63 22.00
N VAL A 539 6.50 -4.79 20.74
CA VAL A 539 6.00 -3.96 19.63
C VAL A 539 4.53 -4.24 19.35
N ALA A 540 4.10 -5.50 19.31
CA ALA A 540 2.72 -5.91 19.07
C ALA A 540 1.72 -5.40 20.12
N ARG A 541 2.16 -5.27 21.38
CA ARG A 541 1.33 -4.66 22.44
C ARG A 541 1.03 -3.17 22.20
N ARG A 542 1.85 -2.49 21.39
CA ARG A 542 1.68 -1.08 21.02
C ARG A 542 0.93 -0.95 19.69
N PHE A 543 1.33 -1.70 18.67
CA PHE A 543 0.84 -1.54 17.31
C PHE A 543 -0.07 -2.68 16.88
N SER A 544 -1.21 -2.35 16.25
CA SER A 544 -2.12 -3.35 15.68
C SER A 544 -1.61 -3.91 14.34
N ILE A 545 -0.66 -3.24 13.70
CA ILE A 545 -0.07 -3.63 12.43
C ILE A 545 1.46 -3.55 12.57
N ILE A 546 2.17 -4.61 12.23
CA ILE A 546 3.63 -4.67 12.28
C ILE A 546 4.15 -5.04 10.90
N ARG A 547 5.04 -4.22 10.35
CA ARG A 547 5.79 -4.52 9.13
C ARG A 547 7.18 -4.99 9.52
N PHE A 548 7.53 -6.22 9.17
CA PHE A 548 8.84 -6.80 9.39
C PHE A 548 9.76 -6.50 8.22
N ASP A 549 10.87 -5.84 8.51
CA ASP A 549 11.93 -5.52 7.55
C ASP A 549 12.78 -6.75 7.24
N ALA A 550 13.13 -6.91 5.96
CA ALA A 550 13.95 -7.98 5.38
C ALA A 550 13.63 -9.36 5.97
N ALA A 551 12.34 -9.68 6.12
CA ALA A 551 11.88 -10.85 6.88
C ALA A 551 12.43 -12.17 6.33
N MET A 552 12.67 -12.24 5.01
CA MET A 552 13.25 -13.40 4.34
C MET A 552 14.62 -13.81 4.91
N THR A 553 15.42 -12.87 5.39
CA THR A 553 16.77 -13.13 5.93
C THR A 553 16.76 -13.99 7.19
N LEU A 554 15.64 -14.01 7.92
CA LEU A 554 15.46 -14.78 9.14
C LEU A 554 14.76 -16.13 8.95
N THR A 555 14.31 -16.46 7.75
CA THR A 555 13.83 -17.81 7.47
C THR A 555 14.98 -18.80 7.69
N LYS A 556 14.67 -19.97 8.24
CA LYS A 556 15.69 -20.97 8.58
C LYS A 556 16.60 -21.31 7.39
N ARG A 557 16.03 -21.43 6.20
CA ARG A 557 16.77 -21.69 4.94
C ARG A 557 17.75 -20.59 4.57
N HIS A 558 17.33 -19.32 4.63
CA HIS A 558 18.22 -18.21 4.27
C HIS A 558 19.21 -17.87 5.36
N PHE A 559 18.82 -18.01 6.63
CA PHE A 559 19.74 -17.82 7.73
C PHE A 559 20.88 -18.85 7.67
N SER A 560 20.57 -20.12 7.34
CA SER A 560 21.59 -21.13 7.02
C SER A 560 22.42 -20.70 5.81
N ARG A 561 21.80 -20.45 4.65
CA ARG A 561 22.52 -20.06 3.41
C ARG A 561 23.52 -18.92 3.63
N LEU A 562 23.10 -17.88 4.33
CA LEU A 562 23.88 -16.64 4.50
C LEU A 562 24.98 -16.79 5.56
N TRP A 563 24.64 -17.28 6.76
CA TRP A 563 25.52 -17.19 7.92
C TRP A 563 26.22 -18.50 8.29
N PHE A 564 25.61 -19.64 7.94
CA PHE A 564 26.07 -20.99 8.26
C PHE A 564 25.79 -21.94 7.08
N PRO A 565 26.39 -21.66 5.90
CA PRO A 565 26.04 -22.36 4.66
C PRO A 565 26.35 -23.85 4.75
N GLN A 566 25.62 -24.66 3.99
CA GLN A 566 26.00 -26.06 3.81
C GLN A 566 27.29 -26.15 2.99
N PRO A 567 28.18 -27.12 3.27
CA PRO A 567 29.38 -27.34 2.47
C PRO A 567 29.07 -27.46 0.97
N GLY A 568 29.69 -26.60 0.14
CA GLY A 568 29.48 -26.55 -1.31
C GLY A 568 28.38 -25.58 -1.76
N LYS A 569 27.61 -25.02 -0.82
CA LYS A 569 26.55 -24.02 -1.04
C LYS A 569 26.88 -22.65 -0.41
N GLY A 570 28.15 -22.38 -0.09
CA GLY A 570 28.62 -21.12 0.49
C GLY A 570 29.07 -20.08 -0.54
N GLY A 571 29.57 -18.95 -0.03
CA GLY A 571 30.17 -17.85 -0.82
C GLY A 571 29.38 -16.54 -0.85
N ASP A 572 28.15 -16.52 -0.32
CA ASP A 572 27.30 -15.30 -0.33
C ASP A 572 27.83 -14.21 0.60
N ILE A 573 28.10 -14.54 1.87
CA ILE A 573 28.75 -13.63 2.82
C ILE A 573 30.22 -14.04 2.94
N PRO A 574 31.17 -13.15 2.59
CA PRO A 574 32.60 -13.46 2.67
C PRO A 574 33.00 -13.93 4.08
N SER A 575 33.89 -14.91 4.16
CA SER A 575 34.37 -15.60 5.38
C SER A 575 33.35 -16.47 6.12
N ARG A 576 32.08 -16.54 5.69
CA ARG A 576 31.09 -17.40 6.35
C ARG A 576 31.19 -18.87 5.93
N ALA A 577 31.84 -19.18 4.82
CA ALA A 577 32.19 -20.55 4.44
C ALA A 577 33.04 -21.26 5.52
N ASP A 578 33.83 -20.50 6.29
CA ASP A 578 34.62 -20.98 7.43
C ASP A 578 33.77 -21.64 8.53
N HIS A 579 32.47 -21.31 8.58
CA HIS A 579 31.52 -21.75 9.59
C HIS A 579 30.41 -22.64 9.00
N ALA A 580 30.71 -23.33 7.90
CA ALA A 580 29.75 -24.19 7.23
C ALA A 580 29.25 -25.34 8.13
N LEU A 581 27.93 -25.54 8.18
CA LEU A 581 27.27 -26.59 8.93
C LEU A 581 26.52 -27.52 7.98
N THR A 582 26.52 -28.82 8.25
CA THR A 582 25.59 -29.72 7.55
C THR A 582 24.14 -29.38 7.92
N LYS A 583 23.18 -29.82 7.10
CA LYS A 583 21.76 -29.63 7.39
C LYS A 583 21.38 -30.15 8.78
N ASP A 584 21.79 -31.36 9.13
CA ASP A 584 21.48 -31.97 10.44
C ASP A 584 22.12 -31.21 11.61
N GLU A 585 23.36 -30.72 11.44
CA GLU A 585 24.05 -29.91 12.44
C GLU A 585 23.30 -28.58 12.68
N PHE A 586 22.91 -27.90 11.60
CA PHE A 586 22.17 -26.64 11.67
C PHE A 586 20.76 -26.84 12.24
N ASP A 587 20.03 -27.86 11.78
CA ASP A 587 18.68 -28.19 12.23
C ASP A 587 18.63 -28.56 13.71
N SER A 588 19.69 -29.17 14.23
CA SER A 588 19.80 -29.46 15.67
C SER A 588 19.90 -28.19 16.53
N LEU A 589 20.48 -27.12 16.01
CA LEU A 589 20.67 -25.83 16.70
C LEU A 589 19.51 -24.84 16.45
N PHE A 590 18.88 -24.94 15.28
CA PHE A 590 17.73 -24.15 14.85
C PHE A 590 16.56 -25.08 14.47
N PRO A 591 15.94 -25.77 15.44
CA PRO A 591 14.98 -26.85 15.15
C PRO A 591 13.66 -26.36 14.55
N VAL A 592 13.13 -25.25 15.04
CA VAL A 592 11.83 -24.70 14.65
C VAL A 592 12.04 -23.51 13.72
N GLU A 593 11.21 -23.37 12.69
CA GLU A 593 11.21 -22.19 11.83
C GLU A 593 10.77 -20.95 12.62
N PHE A 594 11.62 -19.93 12.68
CA PHE A 594 11.46 -18.78 13.57
C PHE A 594 10.14 -18.06 13.34
N TRP A 595 9.83 -17.75 12.09
CA TRP A 595 8.59 -17.02 11.76
C TRP A 595 7.33 -17.82 12.08
N ARG A 596 7.36 -19.15 11.90
CA ARG A 596 6.25 -20.01 12.28
C ARG A 596 5.99 -19.91 13.78
N GLU A 597 7.04 -19.96 14.59
CA GLU A 597 6.95 -19.81 16.04
C GLU A 597 6.40 -18.42 16.44
N VAL A 598 6.90 -17.34 15.81
CA VAL A 598 6.39 -15.98 16.04
C VAL A 598 4.88 -15.91 15.77
N VAL A 599 4.46 -16.36 14.59
CA VAL A 599 3.08 -16.27 14.14
C VAL A 599 2.16 -17.09 15.05
N ASP A 600 2.53 -18.33 15.39
CA ASP A 600 1.72 -19.19 16.25
C ASP A 600 1.51 -18.59 17.65
N ARG A 601 2.59 -18.05 18.24
CA ARG A 601 2.52 -17.42 19.56
C ARG A 601 1.72 -16.11 19.52
N ILE A 602 1.91 -15.27 18.50
CA ILE A 602 1.14 -14.03 18.33
C ILE A 602 -0.35 -14.34 18.14
N ASN A 603 -0.70 -15.34 17.32
CA ASN A 603 -2.10 -15.71 17.10
C ASN A 603 -2.76 -16.23 18.38
N ASN A 604 -2.00 -16.91 19.25
CA ASN A 604 -2.50 -17.40 20.52
C ASN A 604 -2.69 -16.28 21.56
N GLU A 605 -1.76 -15.32 21.64
CA GLU A 605 -1.77 -14.29 22.70
C GLU A 605 -2.39 -12.94 22.26
N MET A 606 -2.24 -12.57 20.99
CA MET A 606 -2.61 -11.27 20.41
C MET A 606 -3.19 -11.42 18.98
N PRO A 607 -4.29 -12.19 18.80
CA PRO A 607 -4.86 -12.51 17.47
C PRO A 607 -5.33 -11.29 16.66
N GLU A 608 -5.49 -10.13 17.31
CA GLU A 608 -5.84 -8.85 16.68
C GLU A 608 -4.61 -8.11 16.12
N THR A 609 -3.47 -8.76 15.94
CA THR A 609 -2.24 -8.16 15.40
C THR A 609 -2.03 -8.58 13.96
N LEU A 610 -2.09 -7.64 13.02
CA LEU A 610 -1.78 -7.91 11.63
C LEU A 610 -0.26 -7.90 11.43
N LEU A 611 0.26 -9.03 10.98
CA LEU A 611 1.69 -9.22 10.69
C LEU A 611 1.95 -9.15 9.19
N LEU A 612 2.82 -8.24 8.78
CA LEU A 612 3.18 -7.98 7.40
C LEU A 612 4.68 -8.29 7.21
N ALA A 613 5.02 -9.16 6.27
CA ALA A 613 6.40 -9.41 5.88
C ALA A 613 6.80 -8.58 4.66
N GLU A 614 7.89 -7.83 4.77
CA GLU A 614 8.69 -7.56 3.58
C GLU A 614 9.53 -8.81 3.30
N ALA A 615 9.13 -9.56 2.26
CA ALA A 615 9.88 -10.69 1.77
C ALA A 615 9.88 -10.65 0.24
N PHE A 616 11.01 -11.05 -0.34
CA PHE A 616 11.23 -11.12 -1.78
C PHE A 616 11.74 -12.52 -2.16
N TRP A 617 12.16 -12.69 -3.41
CA TRP A 617 12.80 -13.90 -3.93
C TRP A 617 11.85 -15.11 -4.11
N LEU A 618 10.61 -14.88 -4.55
CA LEU A 618 9.60 -15.92 -4.77
C LEU A 618 9.18 -16.65 -3.48
N MET A 619 9.40 -16.02 -2.33
CA MET A 619 9.04 -16.54 -1.01
C MET A 619 7.66 -16.11 -0.53
N GLU A 620 6.94 -15.30 -1.30
CA GLU A 620 5.69 -14.70 -0.87
C GLU A 620 4.69 -15.78 -0.47
N GLY A 621 4.52 -16.79 -1.34
CA GLY A 621 3.71 -17.98 -1.07
C GLY A 621 4.17 -18.71 0.19
N TYR A 622 5.48 -18.89 0.40
CA TYR A 622 6.01 -19.56 1.59
C TYR A 622 5.70 -18.80 2.89
N PHE A 623 5.86 -17.47 2.89
CA PHE A 623 5.57 -16.62 4.05
C PHE A 623 4.11 -16.67 4.45
N VAL A 624 3.20 -16.62 3.48
CA VAL A 624 1.77 -16.55 3.79
C VAL A 624 1.15 -17.92 3.99
N ARG A 625 1.50 -18.90 3.16
CA ARG A 625 0.92 -20.25 3.16
C ARG A 625 1.53 -21.11 4.25
N SER A 626 2.85 -21.13 4.38
CA SER A 626 3.55 -22.05 5.27
C SER A 626 3.90 -21.42 6.62
N LEU A 627 4.44 -20.19 6.61
CA LEU A 627 4.80 -19.48 7.84
C LEU A 627 3.61 -18.76 8.49
N GLY A 628 2.49 -18.63 7.78
CA GLY A 628 1.24 -18.07 8.30
C GLY A 628 1.25 -16.56 8.46
N MET A 629 2.16 -15.83 7.80
CA MET A 629 2.13 -14.36 7.81
C MET A 629 0.78 -13.85 7.26
N HIS A 630 0.23 -12.78 7.85
CA HIS A 630 -1.06 -12.25 7.39
C HIS A 630 -0.91 -11.62 6.02
N ARG A 631 0.15 -10.83 5.81
CA ARG A 631 0.43 -10.12 4.58
C ARG A 631 1.89 -10.23 4.16
N VAL A 632 2.15 -10.17 2.86
CA VAL A 632 3.51 -10.16 2.29
C VAL A 632 3.59 -9.19 1.11
N TYR A 633 4.72 -8.52 0.93
CA TYR A 633 4.92 -7.61 -0.19
C TYR A 633 4.77 -8.29 -1.55
N ASN A 634 4.24 -7.55 -2.53
CA ASN A 634 4.14 -7.96 -3.93
C ASN A 634 4.79 -6.90 -4.83
N SER A 635 6.12 -6.92 -4.93
CA SER A 635 6.86 -5.99 -5.81
C SER A 635 6.59 -6.24 -7.29
N ALA A 636 6.18 -7.47 -7.66
CA ALA A 636 5.80 -7.81 -9.02
C ALA A 636 4.64 -6.93 -9.53
N PHE A 637 3.66 -6.60 -8.67
CA PHE A 637 2.60 -5.65 -9.02
C PHE A 637 3.15 -4.32 -9.52
N MET A 638 4.05 -3.69 -8.77
CA MET A 638 4.60 -2.39 -9.13
C MET A 638 5.42 -2.47 -10.42
N HIS A 639 6.42 -3.36 -10.49
CA HIS A 639 7.32 -3.43 -11.62
C HIS A 639 6.64 -3.86 -12.92
N MET A 640 5.76 -4.87 -12.88
CA MET A 640 5.09 -5.38 -14.09
C MET A 640 4.05 -4.37 -14.60
N MET A 641 3.30 -3.72 -13.71
CA MET A 641 2.37 -2.64 -14.12
C MET A 641 3.11 -1.44 -14.72
N MET A 642 4.25 -1.06 -14.13
CA MET A 642 5.09 0.04 -14.64
C MET A 642 5.64 -0.28 -16.04
N LYS A 643 6.23 -1.48 -16.20
CA LYS A 643 6.89 -1.94 -17.44
C LYS A 643 5.90 -2.44 -18.51
N GLU A 644 4.60 -2.49 -18.22
CA GLU A 644 3.55 -3.04 -19.09
C GLU A 644 3.81 -4.52 -19.45
N GLU A 645 4.37 -5.28 -18.50
CA GLU A 645 4.54 -6.73 -18.62
C GLU A 645 3.22 -7.44 -18.26
N ASN A 646 2.15 -7.07 -18.97
CA ASN A 646 0.78 -7.42 -18.62
C ASN A 646 0.53 -8.94 -18.64
N GLU A 647 1.09 -9.63 -19.64
CA GLU A 647 1.08 -11.10 -19.75
C GLU A 647 1.65 -11.77 -18.50
N LYS A 648 2.85 -11.34 -18.05
CA LYS A 648 3.49 -11.90 -16.84
C LYS A 648 2.66 -11.68 -15.58
N TYR A 649 2.04 -10.50 -15.44
CA TYR A 649 1.22 -10.21 -14.27
C TYR A 649 -0.11 -10.98 -14.29
N ARG A 650 -0.69 -11.19 -15.48
CA ARG A 650 -1.86 -12.04 -15.66
C ARG A 650 -1.54 -13.49 -15.32
N ASP A 651 -0.40 -14.01 -15.77
CA ASP A 651 0.09 -15.34 -15.41
C ASP A 651 0.27 -15.48 -13.91
N LEU A 652 0.86 -14.48 -13.24
CA LEU A 652 0.99 -14.47 -11.77
C LEU A 652 -0.38 -14.63 -11.09
N ILE A 653 -1.38 -13.84 -11.48
CA ILE A 653 -2.73 -13.93 -10.90
C ILE A 653 -3.34 -15.30 -11.16
N THR A 654 -3.39 -15.74 -12.41
CA THR A 654 -4.07 -16.98 -12.80
C THR A 654 -3.38 -18.22 -12.22
N ASN A 655 -2.05 -18.28 -12.23
CA ASN A 655 -1.31 -19.36 -11.59
C ASN A 655 -1.54 -19.37 -10.07
N THR A 656 -1.63 -18.20 -9.42
CA THR A 656 -1.98 -18.12 -7.99
C THR A 656 -3.39 -18.65 -7.73
N LEU A 657 -4.38 -18.27 -8.56
CA LEU A 657 -5.76 -18.74 -8.42
C LEU A 657 -5.93 -20.25 -8.65
N GLU A 658 -5.12 -20.84 -9.54
CA GLU A 658 -5.15 -22.29 -9.80
C GLU A 658 -4.42 -23.10 -8.72
N PHE A 659 -3.35 -22.54 -8.15
CA PHE A 659 -2.55 -23.19 -7.10
C PHE A 659 -3.16 -23.03 -5.72
N GLU A 660 -3.33 -21.79 -5.24
CA GLU A 660 -3.88 -21.47 -3.92
C GLU A 660 -4.39 -20.01 -3.87
N PRO A 661 -5.69 -19.77 -4.12
CA PRO A 661 -6.27 -18.43 -4.15
C PRO A 661 -6.07 -17.62 -2.87
N GLU A 662 -5.97 -18.26 -1.70
CA GLU A 662 -5.78 -17.59 -0.42
C GLU A 662 -4.46 -16.79 -0.35
N ILE A 663 -3.49 -17.08 -1.22
CA ILE A 663 -2.25 -16.27 -1.35
C ILE A 663 -2.58 -14.87 -1.90
N LEU A 664 -3.48 -14.77 -2.89
CA LEU A 664 -3.77 -13.51 -3.58
C LEU A 664 -4.28 -12.43 -2.61
N LYS A 665 -5.14 -12.82 -1.65
CA LYS A 665 -5.67 -11.87 -0.66
C LYS A 665 -4.66 -11.45 0.41
N ARG A 666 -3.45 -12.01 0.39
CA ARG A 666 -2.39 -11.71 1.35
C ARG A 666 -1.28 -10.84 0.77
N TYR A 667 -1.29 -10.59 -0.53
CA TYR A 667 -0.35 -9.64 -1.13
C TYR A 667 -0.60 -8.22 -0.65
N VAL A 668 0.48 -7.49 -0.41
CA VAL A 668 0.48 -6.04 -0.22
C VAL A 668 0.80 -5.43 -1.57
N ASN A 669 -0.21 -4.84 -2.22
CA ASN A 669 -0.05 -4.17 -3.50
C ASN A 669 0.24 -2.69 -3.25
N PHE A 670 1.30 -2.18 -3.87
CA PHE A 670 1.73 -0.79 -3.76
C PHE A 670 2.28 -0.28 -5.09
N MET A 671 2.16 1.02 -5.33
CA MET A 671 2.76 1.68 -6.49
C MET A 671 4.18 2.21 -6.21
N SER A 672 4.56 2.26 -4.94
CA SER A 672 5.87 2.69 -4.46
C SER A 672 5.98 2.28 -2.99
N ASN A 673 7.20 2.06 -2.53
CA ASN A 673 7.52 1.88 -1.12
C ASN A 673 8.71 2.83 -0.76
N PRO A 674 9.18 2.88 0.49
CA PRO A 674 10.27 3.78 0.88
C PRO A 674 11.60 3.57 0.13
N ASP A 675 11.86 2.35 -0.34
CA ASP A 675 13.10 1.95 -1.00
C ASP A 675 13.03 2.11 -2.53
N GLU A 676 11.83 2.36 -3.08
CA GLU A 676 11.56 2.52 -4.50
C GLU A 676 11.44 3.99 -4.92
N GLU A 677 11.46 4.25 -6.22
CA GLU A 677 11.16 5.59 -6.75
C GLU A 677 9.71 6.00 -6.45
N THR A 678 9.44 7.30 -6.42
CA THR A 678 8.09 7.80 -6.12
C THR A 678 7.07 7.34 -7.17
N ALA A 679 5.82 7.14 -6.76
CA ALA A 679 4.76 6.67 -7.66
C ALA A 679 4.58 7.60 -8.88
N ILE A 680 4.77 8.91 -8.72
CA ILE A 680 4.70 9.88 -9.82
C ILE A 680 5.86 9.70 -10.81
N LYS A 681 7.08 9.41 -10.33
CA LYS A 681 8.22 9.18 -11.22
C LYS A 681 8.08 7.87 -12.01
N GLN A 682 7.44 6.87 -11.41
CA GLN A 682 7.22 5.56 -12.04
C GLN A 682 6.02 5.55 -13.01
N PHE A 683 4.89 6.17 -12.65
CA PHE A 683 3.62 6.05 -13.39
C PHE A 683 3.11 7.36 -14.02
N GLY A 684 3.80 8.48 -13.78
CA GLY A 684 3.35 9.80 -14.16
C GLY A 684 2.19 10.30 -13.29
N THR A 685 1.46 11.32 -13.77
CA THR A 685 0.37 11.96 -13.04
C THR A 685 -1.01 11.70 -13.62
N ASP A 686 -1.12 10.99 -14.76
CA ASP A 686 -2.38 10.89 -15.51
C ASP A 686 -2.96 9.46 -15.51
N ASP A 687 -3.68 9.07 -16.55
CA ASP A 687 -4.49 7.86 -16.63
C ASP A 687 -3.77 6.57 -16.18
N LYS A 688 -2.49 6.38 -16.54
CA LYS A 688 -1.72 5.19 -16.11
C LYS A 688 -1.61 5.10 -14.59
N TYR A 689 -1.28 6.21 -13.92
CA TYR A 689 -1.22 6.27 -12.46
C TYR A 689 -2.57 5.90 -11.83
N PHE A 690 -3.66 6.50 -12.30
CA PHE A 690 -4.99 6.26 -11.73
C PHE A 690 -5.50 4.84 -12.01
N GLY A 691 -5.23 4.30 -13.20
CA GLY A 691 -5.59 2.92 -13.54
C GLY A 691 -4.86 1.89 -12.69
N VAL A 692 -3.55 2.06 -12.45
CA VAL A 692 -2.80 1.20 -11.54
C VAL A 692 -3.27 1.37 -10.09
N CYS A 693 -3.61 2.59 -9.66
CA CYS A 693 -4.18 2.83 -8.33
C CYS A 693 -5.55 2.14 -8.14
N VAL A 694 -6.36 2.05 -9.20
CA VAL A 694 -7.61 1.27 -9.20
C VAL A 694 -7.33 -0.21 -9.04
N MET A 695 -6.39 -0.77 -9.81
CA MET A 695 -5.97 -2.17 -9.64
C MET A 695 -5.49 -2.45 -8.22
N MET A 696 -4.68 -1.57 -7.64
CA MET A 696 -4.16 -1.69 -6.27
C MET A 696 -5.30 -1.81 -5.24
N LEU A 697 -6.39 -1.04 -5.40
CA LEU A 697 -7.53 -1.03 -4.48
C LEU A 697 -8.56 -2.14 -4.72
N THR A 698 -8.66 -2.64 -5.95
CA THR A 698 -9.74 -3.53 -6.38
C THR A 698 -9.32 -5.00 -6.50
N LEU A 699 -8.02 -5.29 -6.54
CA LEU A 699 -7.52 -6.64 -6.33
C LEU A 699 -7.67 -7.05 -4.85
N PRO A 700 -7.87 -8.36 -4.56
CA PRO A 700 -7.68 -8.89 -3.21
C PRO A 700 -6.27 -8.58 -2.70
N GLY A 701 -6.11 -8.42 -1.38
CA GLY A 701 -4.82 -8.02 -0.80
C GLY A 701 -4.86 -6.74 0.03
N LEU A 702 -3.75 -6.27 0.55
CA LEU A 702 -3.67 -5.01 1.29
C LEU A 702 -3.17 -3.91 0.35
N PRO A 703 -3.97 -2.88 -0.01
CA PRO A 703 -3.48 -1.71 -0.72
C PRO A 703 -2.66 -0.81 0.21
N MET A 704 -1.47 -0.41 -0.24
CA MET A 704 -0.60 0.50 0.49
C MET A 704 -0.23 1.72 -0.36
N PHE A 705 -0.56 2.91 0.14
CA PHE A 705 -0.13 4.20 -0.41
C PHE A 705 1.23 4.60 0.15
N ALA A 706 2.12 5.08 -0.71
CA ALA A 706 3.44 5.59 -0.32
C ALA A 706 3.37 7.02 0.26
N HIS A 707 4.44 7.43 0.94
CA HIS A 707 4.58 8.81 1.41
C HIS A 707 4.54 9.77 0.21
N GLY A 708 3.66 10.77 0.25
CA GLY A 708 3.57 11.81 -0.78
C GLY A 708 2.85 11.39 -2.05
N GLN A 709 2.36 10.15 -2.15
CA GLN A 709 1.69 9.62 -3.35
C GLN A 709 0.41 10.40 -3.70
N ILE A 710 -0.43 10.72 -2.71
CA ILE A 710 -1.68 11.47 -2.91
C ILE A 710 -1.38 12.93 -3.27
N GLU A 711 -0.38 13.51 -2.61
CA GLU A 711 0.05 14.90 -2.79
C GLU A 711 0.84 15.11 -4.10
N GLY A 712 1.39 14.04 -4.67
CA GLY A 712 2.18 14.05 -5.91
C GLY A 712 3.62 14.50 -5.71
N TYR A 713 4.21 14.22 -4.55
CA TYR A 713 5.62 14.56 -4.30
C TYR A 713 6.58 13.70 -5.14
N THR A 714 7.66 14.32 -5.59
CA THR A 714 8.65 13.69 -6.48
C THR A 714 9.93 13.31 -5.74
N GLU A 715 10.23 13.92 -4.59
CA GLU A 715 11.38 13.59 -3.77
C GLU A 715 11.24 12.20 -3.13
N LYS A 716 12.24 11.35 -3.32
CA LYS A 716 12.38 10.06 -2.63
C LYS A 716 13.12 10.27 -1.32
N TYR A 717 12.57 9.75 -0.23
CA TYR A 717 13.15 9.91 1.10
C TYR A 717 13.80 8.61 1.58
N GLY A 718 15.13 8.63 1.71
CA GLY A 718 15.86 7.56 2.39
C GLY A 718 15.60 7.55 3.91
N MET A 719 16.15 6.54 4.58
CA MET A 719 15.96 6.31 6.02
C MET A 719 16.68 7.35 6.91
N GLU A 720 17.54 8.18 6.32
CA GLU A 720 18.36 9.20 6.95
C GLU A 720 17.80 10.63 6.87
N TYR A 721 16.64 10.81 6.24
CA TYR A 721 16.06 12.15 6.04
C TYR A 721 15.34 12.63 7.30
N GLN A 722 15.63 13.87 7.70
CA GLN A 722 14.95 14.55 8.82
C GLN A 722 13.89 15.55 8.35
N ARG A 723 13.95 15.98 7.09
CA ARG A 723 13.03 16.94 6.48
C ARG A 723 13.03 16.74 4.97
N ALA A 724 12.04 17.32 4.28
CA ALA A 724 12.12 17.42 2.83
C ALA A 724 13.21 18.44 2.45
N TYR A 725 14.08 18.09 1.49
CA TYR A 725 15.04 19.03 0.93
C TYR A 725 14.41 19.88 -0.16
N TYR A 726 13.44 19.32 -0.89
CA TYR A 726 12.65 20.06 -1.85
C TYR A 726 11.47 20.74 -1.16
N ASN A 727 11.17 21.95 -1.60
CA ASN A 727 9.99 22.68 -1.14
C ASN A 727 8.86 22.44 -2.14
N GLU A 728 8.34 21.21 -2.14
CA GLU A 728 7.24 20.79 -3.01
C GLU A 728 5.90 21.22 -2.43
N PHE A 729 4.97 21.62 -3.30
CA PHE A 729 3.59 21.93 -2.94
C PHE A 729 2.67 20.83 -3.46
N PRO A 730 1.64 20.42 -2.69
CA PRO A 730 0.71 19.38 -3.15
C PRO A 730 0.03 19.74 -4.47
N ASN A 731 -0.01 18.79 -5.40
CA ASN A 731 -0.71 18.96 -6.67
C ASN A 731 -2.23 18.87 -6.45
N LYS A 732 -2.91 20.03 -6.47
CA LYS A 732 -4.36 20.12 -6.21
C LYS A 732 -5.19 19.28 -7.17
N TRP A 733 -4.87 19.28 -8.47
CA TRP A 733 -5.63 18.50 -9.46
C TRP A 733 -5.50 16.99 -9.18
N LEU A 734 -4.31 16.54 -8.78
CA LEU A 734 -4.08 15.13 -8.44
C LEU A 734 -4.93 14.73 -7.21
N ILE A 735 -4.94 15.57 -6.17
CA ILE A 735 -5.74 15.35 -4.96
C ILE A 735 -7.24 15.35 -5.29
N GLU A 736 -7.72 16.31 -6.06
CA GLU A 736 -9.12 16.42 -6.48
C GLU A 736 -9.56 15.20 -7.31
N ARG A 737 -8.68 14.69 -8.18
CA ARG A 737 -8.95 13.46 -8.94
C ARG A 737 -8.95 12.22 -8.06
N HIS A 738 -8.06 12.10 -7.07
CA HIS A 738 -8.16 11.03 -6.05
C HIS A 738 -9.49 11.09 -5.29
N GLN A 739 -9.93 12.29 -4.89
CA GLN A 739 -11.20 12.47 -4.19
C GLN A 739 -12.41 12.07 -5.04
N ARG A 740 -12.39 12.38 -6.34
CA ARG A 740 -13.46 12.03 -7.27
C ARG A 740 -13.46 10.55 -7.64
N GLU A 741 -12.29 9.97 -7.93
CA GLU A 741 -12.18 8.66 -8.61
C GLU A 741 -11.64 7.55 -7.70
N ILE A 742 -10.76 7.82 -6.74
CA ILE A 742 -10.06 6.77 -5.98
C ILE A 742 -10.68 6.53 -4.60
N PHE A 743 -10.92 7.58 -3.81
CA PHE A 743 -11.43 7.43 -2.45
C PHE A 743 -12.85 6.84 -2.36
N PRO A 744 -13.77 7.03 -3.32
CA PRO A 744 -15.03 6.29 -3.33
C PRO A 744 -14.82 4.77 -3.45
N ILE A 745 -13.82 4.34 -4.22
CA ILE A 745 -13.44 2.92 -4.35
C ILE A 745 -12.83 2.42 -3.03
N ALA A 746 -11.94 3.22 -2.42
CA ALA A 746 -11.34 2.87 -1.13
C ALA A 746 -12.41 2.67 -0.04
N LYS A 747 -13.48 3.48 0.00
CA LYS A 747 -14.62 3.30 0.92
C LYS A 747 -15.40 2.00 0.68
N LYS A 748 -15.30 1.42 -0.51
CA LYS A 748 -15.87 0.13 -0.89
C LYS A 748 -14.86 -1.01 -0.77
N ARG A 749 -13.76 -0.83 -0.02
CA ARG A 749 -12.69 -1.84 0.14
C ARG A 749 -13.22 -3.24 0.50
N TYR A 750 -14.27 -3.32 1.33
CA TYR A 750 -14.93 -4.55 1.74
C TYR A 750 -15.52 -5.40 0.60
N LEU A 751 -15.79 -4.78 -0.56
CA LEU A 751 -16.26 -5.47 -1.75
C LEU A 751 -15.13 -6.20 -2.50
N PHE A 752 -13.89 -5.75 -2.30
CA PHE A 752 -12.73 -6.20 -3.06
C PHE A 752 -11.72 -6.98 -2.21
N SER A 753 -11.98 -7.17 -0.91
CA SER A 753 -10.95 -7.64 0.01
C SER A 753 -10.69 -9.13 0.02
N GLU A 754 -11.73 -9.91 -0.22
CA GLU A 754 -11.67 -11.37 -0.19
C GLU A 754 -11.51 -11.97 -1.58
N VAL A 755 -10.96 -13.18 -1.63
CA VAL A 755 -10.76 -13.96 -2.87
C VAL A 755 -11.90 -14.95 -3.15
N GLN A 756 -12.76 -15.21 -2.17
CA GLN A 756 -13.83 -16.21 -2.27
C GLN A 756 -14.73 -15.97 -3.50
N ASN A 757 -15.20 -14.74 -3.67
CA ASN A 757 -16.04 -14.32 -4.80
C ASN A 757 -15.29 -13.56 -5.89
N PHE A 758 -13.95 -13.49 -5.79
CA PHE A 758 -13.12 -12.92 -6.83
C PHE A 758 -13.01 -13.89 -8.01
N TRP A 759 -13.36 -13.44 -9.21
CA TRP A 759 -13.18 -14.20 -10.44
C TRP A 759 -12.52 -13.33 -11.50
N PHE A 760 -11.40 -13.81 -12.03
CA PHE A 760 -10.64 -13.16 -13.10
C PHE A 760 -11.09 -13.71 -14.45
N PHE A 761 -11.30 -12.84 -15.45
CA PHE A 761 -11.88 -13.19 -16.73
C PHE A 761 -10.92 -13.02 -17.91
N ASP A 762 -11.06 -13.89 -18.89
CA ASP A 762 -10.38 -13.81 -20.17
C ASP A 762 -11.04 -12.70 -21.00
N PHE A 763 -10.26 -11.68 -21.35
CA PHE A 763 -10.71 -10.62 -22.26
C PHE A 763 -10.44 -11.03 -23.70
N ILE A 764 -11.49 -11.38 -24.42
CA ILE A 764 -11.40 -11.87 -25.79
C ILE A 764 -11.67 -10.73 -26.76
N ASP A 765 -10.70 -10.43 -27.62
CA ASP A 765 -10.84 -9.38 -28.63
C ASP A 765 -11.87 -9.76 -29.73
N ASN A 766 -12.12 -8.83 -30.66
CA ASN A 766 -13.04 -9.06 -31.77
C ASN A 766 -12.56 -10.13 -32.78
N TYR A 767 -11.31 -10.60 -32.69
CA TYR A 767 -10.72 -11.65 -33.52
C TYR A 767 -10.72 -13.03 -32.83
N GLY A 768 -11.14 -13.10 -31.56
CA GLY A 768 -11.15 -14.33 -30.77
C GLY A 768 -9.84 -14.61 -30.03
N ASN A 769 -8.89 -13.67 -30.00
CA ASN A 769 -7.64 -13.81 -29.26
C ASN A 769 -7.79 -13.28 -27.83
N LEU A 770 -7.04 -13.88 -26.91
CA LEU A 770 -6.88 -13.35 -25.56
C LEU A 770 -6.04 -12.07 -25.60
N ASN A 771 -6.59 -10.98 -25.07
CA ASN A 771 -5.86 -9.72 -24.91
C ASN A 771 -5.37 -9.60 -23.46
N GLU A 772 -4.06 -9.75 -23.31
CA GLU A 772 -3.33 -9.68 -22.04
C GLU A 772 -3.31 -8.28 -21.42
N ASP A 773 -3.50 -7.23 -22.23
CA ASP A 773 -3.41 -5.83 -21.78
C ASP A 773 -4.63 -5.36 -20.98
N VAL A 774 -5.77 -6.08 -21.07
CA VAL A 774 -7.00 -5.74 -20.38
C VAL A 774 -7.26 -6.69 -19.21
N PHE A 775 -7.01 -6.19 -18.00
CA PHE A 775 -7.39 -6.89 -16.79
C PHE A 775 -8.90 -6.76 -16.57
N SER A 776 -9.57 -7.90 -16.37
CA SER A 776 -11.00 -7.94 -16.13
C SER A 776 -11.36 -8.93 -15.04
N PHE A 777 -12.10 -8.48 -14.04
CA PHE A 777 -12.49 -9.33 -12.92
C PHE A 777 -13.74 -8.82 -12.23
N VAL A 778 -14.34 -9.70 -11.44
CA VAL A 778 -15.54 -9.42 -10.66
C VAL A 778 -15.27 -9.76 -9.20
N ASN A 779 -15.94 -9.06 -8.30
CA ASN A 779 -16.01 -9.43 -6.90
C ASN A 779 -17.39 -9.10 -6.32
N SER A 780 -17.78 -9.81 -5.27
CA SER A 780 -19.09 -9.63 -4.64
C SER A 780 -19.09 -9.93 -3.15
N ILE A 781 -19.93 -9.21 -2.43
CA ILE A 781 -20.22 -9.44 -1.01
C ILE A 781 -21.72 -9.27 -0.76
N GLY A 782 -22.37 -10.34 -0.32
CA GLY A 782 -23.83 -10.38 -0.22
C GLY A 782 -24.49 -10.07 -1.57
N HIS A 783 -25.28 -8.99 -1.62
CA HIS A 783 -25.95 -8.53 -2.84
C HIS A 783 -25.17 -7.46 -3.62
N GLU A 784 -24.10 -6.90 -3.05
CA GLU A 784 -23.26 -5.94 -3.76
C GLU A 784 -22.28 -6.69 -4.67
N LYS A 785 -22.24 -6.30 -5.94
CA LYS A 785 -21.41 -6.90 -6.98
C LYS A 785 -20.69 -5.78 -7.72
N ALA A 786 -19.45 -6.02 -8.14
CA ALA A 786 -18.68 -5.12 -8.98
C ALA A 786 -17.96 -5.88 -10.09
N ILE A 787 -17.80 -5.21 -11.22
CA ILE A 787 -16.94 -5.62 -12.33
C ILE A 787 -15.95 -4.50 -12.62
N VAL A 788 -14.69 -4.87 -12.75
CA VAL A 788 -13.58 -3.94 -12.97
C VAL A 788 -12.91 -4.29 -14.28
N PHE A 789 -12.63 -3.26 -15.08
CA PHE A 789 -11.83 -3.35 -16.28
C PHE A 789 -10.71 -2.32 -16.23
N PHE A 790 -9.51 -2.69 -16.64
CA PHE A 790 -8.40 -1.77 -16.81
C PHE A 790 -7.53 -2.19 -17.98
N ASN A 791 -7.30 -1.27 -18.91
CA ASN A 791 -6.38 -1.44 -20.02
C ASN A 791 -5.01 -0.86 -19.64
N ASN A 792 -4.02 -1.69 -19.32
CA ASN A 792 -2.68 -1.23 -18.94
C ASN A 792 -1.75 -1.09 -20.15
N LYS A 793 -2.25 -0.57 -21.27
CA LYS A 793 -1.48 -0.31 -22.49
C LYS A 793 -1.81 1.04 -23.07
N PHE A 794 -0.83 1.68 -23.70
CA PHE A 794 -1.05 2.90 -24.48
C PHE A 794 -1.66 2.59 -25.86
N GLN A 795 -2.78 1.88 -25.89
CA GLN A 795 -3.50 1.48 -27.10
C GLN A 795 -4.98 1.32 -26.78
N TYR A 796 -5.87 1.57 -27.75
CA TYR A 796 -7.29 1.24 -27.60
C TYR A 796 -7.52 -0.28 -27.63
N ALA A 797 -8.33 -0.79 -26.71
CA ALA A 797 -8.69 -2.20 -26.64
C ALA A 797 -10.22 -2.36 -26.63
N GLU A 798 -10.72 -3.36 -27.36
CA GLU A 798 -12.13 -3.70 -27.39
C GLU A 798 -12.32 -5.22 -27.45
N GLY A 799 -13.37 -5.71 -26.79
CA GLY A 799 -13.60 -7.14 -26.66
C GLY A 799 -14.72 -7.49 -25.70
N ARG A 800 -14.79 -8.76 -25.34
CA ARG A 800 -15.81 -9.33 -24.47
C ARG A 800 -15.20 -10.20 -23.38
N ILE A 801 -15.87 -10.22 -22.23
CA ILE A 801 -15.64 -11.24 -21.20
C ILE A 801 -16.83 -12.17 -21.12
N LYS A 802 -16.59 -13.47 -20.94
CA LYS A 802 -17.66 -14.47 -20.80
C LYS A 802 -17.33 -15.56 -19.80
N LEU A 803 -16.13 -16.15 -19.89
CA LEU A 803 -15.66 -17.21 -19.02
C LEU A 803 -14.49 -16.73 -18.17
N SER A 804 -14.45 -17.16 -16.93
CA SER A 804 -13.35 -16.90 -16.02
C SER A 804 -12.13 -17.74 -16.38
N ALA A 805 -10.93 -17.28 -15.99
CA ALA A 805 -9.80 -18.16 -15.81
C ALA A 805 -10.13 -19.24 -14.75
N PRO A 806 -9.48 -20.42 -14.79
CA PRO A 806 -9.68 -21.45 -13.78
C PRO A 806 -9.27 -20.95 -12.38
N LYS A 807 -10.08 -21.28 -11.36
CA LYS A 807 -9.77 -21.00 -9.96
C LYS A 807 -9.98 -22.26 -9.13
N LEU A 808 -9.06 -22.55 -8.21
CA LEU A 808 -9.22 -23.63 -7.24
C LEU A 808 -10.30 -23.25 -6.22
N VAL A 809 -11.29 -24.10 -6.03
CA VAL A 809 -12.35 -23.89 -5.03
C VAL A 809 -12.45 -25.10 -4.11
N SER A 810 -12.61 -24.84 -2.83
CA SER A 810 -12.99 -25.84 -1.82
C SER A 810 -14.44 -25.59 -1.40
N LYS A 811 -15.22 -26.66 -1.28
CA LYS A 811 -16.42 -26.66 -0.43
C LYS A 811 -16.03 -27.29 0.90
N GLU A 812 -16.68 -26.88 1.99
CA GLU A 812 -16.45 -27.49 3.31
C GLU A 812 -16.55 -29.02 3.19
N ASN A 813 -15.45 -29.72 3.51
CA ASN A 813 -15.29 -31.18 3.47
C ASN A 813 -15.26 -31.87 2.08
N GLU A 814 -15.01 -31.16 0.98
CA GLU A 814 -14.77 -31.76 -0.35
C GLU A 814 -13.34 -31.51 -0.86
N GLU A 815 -12.86 -32.37 -1.77
CA GLU A 815 -11.57 -32.19 -2.47
C GLU A 815 -11.53 -30.85 -3.23
N LYS A 816 -10.40 -30.15 -3.15
CA LYS A 816 -10.14 -28.92 -3.92
C LYS A 816 -10.22 -29.24 -5.43
N LYS A 817 -11.04 -28.48 -6.17
CA LYS A 817 -11.21 -28.67 -7.63
C LYS A 817 -11.11 -27.35 -8.38
N LEU A 818 -10.51 -27.39 -9.57
CA LEU A 818 -10.51 -26.25 -10.47
C LEU A 818 -11.91 -26.03 -11.04
N ARG A 819 -12.39 -24.79 -10.96
CA ARG A 819 -13.68 -24.36 -11.51
C ARG A 819 -13.48 -23.17 -12.44
N VAL A 820 -14.23 -23.18 -13.53
CA VAL A 820 -14.43 -22.04 -14.43
C VAL A 820 -15.88 -21.59 -14.26
N LEU A 821 -16.12 -20.28 -14.21
CA LEU A 821 -17.45 -19.68 -14.14
C LEU A 821 -17.73 -18.86 -15.38
N SER A 822 -18.98 -18.89 -15.84
CA SER A 822 -19.50 -17.86 -16.74
C SER A 822 -19.79 -16.56 -15.97
N LEU A 823 -19.79 -15.43 -16.69
CA LEU A 823 -20.17 -14.15 -16.13
C LEU A 823 -21.60 -14.17 -15.57
N ALA A 824 -22.51 -14.85 -16.27
CA ALA A 824 -23.89 -15.01 -15.82
C ALA A 824 -23.98 -15.78 -14.50
N GLU A 825 -23.20 -16.84 -14.31
CA GLU A 825 -23.15 -17.55 -13.03
C GLU A 825 -22.55 -16.70 -11.91
N ALA A 826 -21.47 -15.96 -12.18
CA ALA A 826 -20.83 -15.09 -11.19
C ALA A 826 -21.77 -13.97 -10.68
N PHE A 827 -22.67 -13.48 -11.55
CA PHE A 827 -23.67 -12.47 -11.21
C PHE A 827 -25.06 -13.05 -10.89
N GLU A 828 -25.25 -14.36 -10.95
CA GLU A 828 -26.55 -15.03 -10.78
C GLU A 828 -27.63 -14.51 -11.75
N ILE A 829 -27.23 -14.24 -13.00
CA ILE A 829 -28.10 -13.70 -14.05
C ILE A 829 -29.05 -14.78 -14.57
N LYS A 830 -30.35 -14.48 -14.53
CA LYS A 830 -31.42 -15.33 -15.09
C LYS A 830 -31.41 -15.33 -16.61
N TYR A 831 -31.50 -16.53 -17.18
CA TYR A 831 -31.61 -16.76 -18.63
C TYR A 831 -33.06 -16.65 -19.10
N GLU A 832 -33.63 -15.44 -19.06
CA GLU A 832 -35.02 -15.17 -19.44
C GLU A 832 -35.13 -13.80 -20.14
N ASP A 833 -35.99 -13.70 -21.16
CA ASP A 833 -36.15 -12.49 -22.00
C ASP A 833 -36.72 -11.27 -21.24
N ASN A 834 -37.47 -11.50 -20.15
CA ASN A 834 -38.12 -10.44 -19.38
C ASN A 834 -37.24 -9.88 -18.25
N PHE A 835 -36.03 -10.40 -18.03
CA PHE A 835 -35.14 -9.91 -17.00
C PHE A 835 -34.07 -8.97 -17.57
N TYR A 836 -33.95 -7.78 -16.97
CA TYR A 836 -32.95 -6.78 -17.30
C TYR A 836 -32.14 -6.41 -16.06
N TYR A 837 -30.92 -5.93 -16.30
CA TYR A 837 -29.97 -5.58 -15.25
C TYR A 837 -29.49 -4.15 -15.47
N ILE A 838 -29.73 -3.31 -14.47
CA ILE A 838 -29.25 -1.93 -14.45
C ILE A 838 -27.97 -1.90 -13.62
N MET A 839 -26.94 -1.25 -14.13
CA MET A 839 -25.66 -1.07 -13.44
C MET A 839 -25.12 0.32 -13.65
N LYS A 840 -24.41 0.87 -12.66
CA LYS A 840 -23.86 2.21 -12.69
C LYS A 840 -22.36 2.17 -12.90
N GLU A 841 -21.86 2.92 -13.89
CA GLU A 841 -20.44 3.10 -14.13
C GLU A 841 -19.87 4.20 -13.20
N HIS A 842 -18.72 3.93 -12.58
CA HIS A 842 -18.15 4.74 -11.51
C HIS A 842 -17.76 6.17 -11.94
N ILE A 843 -16.99 6.33 -13.02
CA ILE A 843 -16.41 7.63 -13.40
C ILE A 843 -17.50 8.56 -13.94
N SER A 844 -18.28 8.10 -14.91
CA SER A 844 -19.35 8.86 -15.56
C SER A 844 -20.59 8.99 -14.69
N SER A 845 -20.75 8.12 -13.68
CA SER A 845 -21.96 8.01 -12.87
C SER A 845 -23.24 7.73 -13.67
N LEU A 846 -23.12 7.21 -14.89
CA LEU A 846 -24.25 6.84 -15.73
C LEU A 846 -24.71 5.40 -15.42
N GLU A 847 -26.01 5.18 -15.47
CA GLU A 847 -26.66 3.88 -15.45
C GLU A 847 -26.81 3.32 -16.88
N PHE A 848 -26.54 2.04 -17.01
CA PHE A 848 -26.65 1.25 -18.23
C PHE A 848 -27.61 0.10 -17.99
N ILE A 849 -28.37 -0.29 -19.01
CA ILE A 849 -29.33 -1.39 -18.95
C ILE A 849 -28.95 -2.50 -19.93
N TYR A 850 -28.94 -3.74 -19.45
CA TYR A 850 -28.58 -4.92 -20.24
C TYR A 850 -29.66 -6.00 -20.10
N SER A 851 -29.84 -6.80 -21.16
CA SER A 851 -30.71 -7.98 -21.12
C SER A 851 -30.00 -9.14 -20.43
N GLY A 852 -30.69 -9.86 -19.54
CA GLY A 852 -30.15 -11.04 -18.87
C GLY A 852 -29.76 -12.14 -19.84
N LYS A 853 -30.62 -12.41 -20.83
CA LYS A 853 -30.36 -13.39 -21.88
C LYS A 853 -29.13 -13.02 -22.72
N GLU A 854 -29.00 -11.76 -23.12
CA GLU A 854 -27.85 -11.29 -23.90
C GLU A 854 -26.53 -11.45 -23.12
N LEU A 855 -26.52 -11.11 -21.83
CA LEU A 855 -25.34 -11.30 -20.97
C LEU A 855 -24.98 -12.78 -20.81
N HIS A 856 -25.96 -13.68 -20.81
CA HIS A 856 -25.73 -15.12 -20.72
C HIS A 856 -25.18 -15.72 -22.03
N GLU A 857 -25.70 -15.29 -23.18
CA GLU A 857 -25.30 -15.80 -24.50
C GLU A 857 -23.96 -15.20 -24.94
N ASN A 858 -23.80 -13.89 -24.79
CA ASN A 858 -22.72 -13.12 -25.41
C ASN A 858 -21.69 -12.59 -24.41
N GLY A 859 -21.95 -12.65 -23.11
CA GLY A 859 -21.10 -12.04 -22.10
C GLY A 859 -21.21 -10.51 -22.07
N PHE A 860 -20.16 -9.83 -21.63
CA PHE A 860 -20.12 -8.37 -21.50
C PHE A 860 -19.13 -7.75 -22.47
N TYR A 861 -19.60 -6.87 -23.36
CA TYR A 861 -18.76 -6.16 -24.33
C TYR A 861 -18.34 -4.78 -23.82
N ILE A 862 -17.09 -4.41 -24.08
CA ILE A 862 -16.55 -3.10 -23.68
C ILE A 862 -15.39 -2.66 -24.58
N GLY A 863 -15.31 -1.35 -24.82
CA GLY A 863 -14.15 -0.65 -25.37
C GLY A 863 -13.52 0.26 -24.31
N LEU A 864 -12.18 0.30 -24.30
CA LEU A 864 -11.35 1.07 -23.38
C LEU A 864 -10.23 1.77 -24.16
N ASP A 865 -10.14 3.08 -24.00
CA ASP A 865 -8.96 3.83 -24.48
C ASP A 865 -7.71 3.45 -23.66
N ALA A 866 -6.56 3.93 -24.14
CA ALA A 866 -5.27 3.77 -23.50
C ALA A 866 -5.30 4.15 -22.00
N PHE A 867 -4.81 3.25 -21.14
CA PHE A 867 -4.75 3.45 -19.68
C PHE A 867 -6.10 3.75 -18.98
N LYS A 868 -7.24 3.56 -19.67
CA LYS A 868 -8.55 3.78 -19.07
C LYS A 868 -9.03 2.53 -18.32
N TYR A 869 -9.82 2.79 -17.29
CA TYR A 869 -10.53 1.80 -16.52
C TYR A 869 -12.03 2.12 -16.48
N LYS A 870 -12.84 1.10 -16.26
CA LYS A 870 -14.27 1.23 -15.97
C LYS A 870 -14.64 0.28 -14.84
N ILE A 871 -15.46 0.77 -13.92
CA ILE A 871 -16.00 -0.04 -12.83
C ILE A 871 -17.50 0.06 -12.90
N TYR A 872 -18.20 -1.06 -13.00
CA TYR A 872 -19.66 -1.10 -12.88
C TYR A 872 -20.05 -1.76 -11.57
N TRP A 873 -21.02 -1.18 -10.88
CA TRP A 873 -21.56 -1.65 -9.62
C TRP A 873 -23.04 -1.25 -9.48
N ASN A 874 -23.63 -1.45 -8.29
CA ASN A 874 -25.05 -1.22 -8.03
C ASN A 874 -25.96 -2.01 -8.98
N PHE A 875 -25.66 -3.30 -9.13
CA PHE A 875 -26.43 -4.21 -9.98
C PHE A 875 -27.86 -4.34 -9.45
N LYS A 876 -28.84 -3.91 -10.26
CA LYS A 876 -30.27 -3.98 -9.96
C LYS A 876 -30.94 -4.88 -11.00
N GLU A 877 -31.43 -6.04 -10.57
CA GLU A 877 -32.30 -6.89 -11.36
C GLU A 877 -33.70 -6.25 -11.46
N VAL A 878 -34.25 -6.16 -12.66
CA VAL A 878 -35.62 -5.68 -12.92
C VAL A 878 -36.35 -6.63 -13.86
N TYR A 879 -37.64 -6.83 -13.60
CA TYR A 879 -38.52 -7.65 -14.43
C TYR A 879 -39.39 -6.75 -15.30
N ASP A 880 -39.43 -7.04 -16.59
CA ASP A 880 -40.22 -6.32 -17.58
C ASP A 880 -41.56 -7.02 -17.82
N SER A 881 -42.62 -6.49 -17.21
CA SER A 881 -43.97 -7.02 -17.35
C SER A 881 -44.75 -6.43 -18.53
N ASP A 882 -44.38 -5.24 -19.01
CA ASP A 882 -45.16 -4.46 -19.97
C ASP A 882 -44.36 -3.98 -21.20
N GLY A 883 -43.08 -4.36 -21.30
CA GLY A 883 -42.18 -4.00 -22.41
C GLY A 883 -41.47 -2.66 -22.21
N THR A 884 -41.61 -2.02 -21.05
CA THR A 884 -40.97 -0.73 -20.76
C THR A 884 -39.45 -0.84 -20.84
N PHE A 885 -38.86 -1.82 -20.16
CA PHE A 885 -37.39 -1.95 -20.08
C PHE A 885 -36.79 -2.37 -21.42
N TYR A 886 -37.48 -3.24 -22.17
CA TYR A 886 -37.12 -3.59 -23.55
C TYR A 886 -37.00 -2.35 -24.44
N ASN A 887 -38.02 -1.48 -24.42
CA ASN A 887 -38.05 -0.27 -25.23
C ASN A 887 -36.93 0.70 -24.84
N ILE A 888 -36.71 0.91 -23.53
CA ILE A 888 -35.61 1.74 -23.02
C ILE A 888 -34.26 1.20 -23.48
N LYS A 889 -34.01 -0.11 -23.32
CA LYS A 889 -32.74 -0.72 -23.72
C LYS A 889 -32.45 -0.50 -25.20
N ASN A 890 -33.45 -0.69 -26.06
CA ASN A 890 -33.29 -0.52 -27.51
C ASN A 890 -33.10 0.95 -27.90
N GLU A 891 -33.78 1.87 -27.24
CA GLU A 891 -33.62 3.31 -27.49
C GLU A 891 -32.24 3.82 -27.06
N LEU A 892 -31.75 3.37 -25.90
CA LEU A 892 -30.43 3.73 -25.42
C LEU A 892 -29.32 3.12 -26.28
N ASN A 893 -29.55 1.95 -26.87
CA ASN A 893 -28.62 1.26 -27.77
C ASN A 893 -27.19 1.17 -27.17
N GLY A 894 -27.11 0.80 -25.89
CA GLY A 894 -25.85 0.69 -25.15
C GLY A 894 -25.31 2.00 -24.54
N ASN A 895 -25.95 3.15 -24.76
CA ASN A 895 -25.57 4.41 -24.11
C ASN A 895 -26.08 4.46 -22.66
N GLY A 896 -25.29 5.10 -21.79
CA GLY A 896 -25.66 5.31 -20.39
C GLY A 896 -26.49 6.58 -20.19
N VAL A 897 -27.30 6.60 -19.13
CA VAL A 897 -28.10 7.77 -18.71
C VAL A 897 -27.93 8.05 -17.22
N PRO A 898 -28.12 9.28 -16.74
CA PRO A 898 -27.96 9.58 -15.31
C PRO A 898 -28.84 8.72 -14.38
N SER A 899 -30.04 8.35 -14.83
CA SER A 899 -30.90 7.38 -14.14
C SER A 899 -31.93 6.77 -15.11
N ILE A 900 -32.01 5.45 -15.12
CA ILE A 900 -33.02 4.70 -15.90
C ILE A 900 -34.41 4.91 -15.30
N ASP A 901 -34.53 4.89 -13.97
CA ASP A 901 -35.80 5.10 -13.28
C ASP A 901 -36.38 6.50 -13.59
N GLU A 902 -35.53 7.54 -13.68
CA GLU A 902 -35.97 8.87 -14.07
C GLU A 902 -36.36 8.97 -15.54
N LEU A 903 -35.62 8.32 -16.45
CA LEU A 903 -35.96 8.28 -17.88
C LEU A 903 -37.32 7.62 -18.10
N ILE A 904 -37.60 6.52 -17.40
CA ILE A 904 -38.90 5.82 -17.44
C ILE A 904 -40.00 6.77 -16.95
N LYS A 905 -39.79 7.44 -15.82
CA LYS A 905 -40.78 8.39 -15.27
C LYS A 905 -41.03 9.57 -16.20
N ASP A 906 -39.99 10.14 -16.79
CA ASP A 906 -40.09 11.22 -17.78
C ASP A 906 -40.91 10.79 -19.00
N LYS A 907 -40.83 9.51 -19.42
CA LYS A 907 -41.65 8.96 -20.51
C LYS A 907 -43.08 8.70 -20.09
N ILE A 908 -43.30 8.07 -18.93
CA ILE A 908 -44.62 7.82 -18.36
C ILE A 908 -45.42 9.13 -18.26
N PHE A 909 -44.76 10.20 -17.79
CA PHE A 909 -45.37 11.51 -17.62
C PHE A 909 -45.12 12.48 -18.78
N TYR A 910 -44.58 12.01 -19.92
CA TYR A 910 -44.17 12.89 -21.02
C TYR A 910 -45.29 13.81 -21.49
N GLU A 911 -46.48 13.25 -21.76
CA GLU A 911 -47.65 14.04 -22.20
C GLU A 911 -48.05 15.09 -21.16
N VAL A 912 -48.00 14.72 -19.87
CA VAL A 912 -48.35 15.60 -18.75
C VAL A 912 -47.30 16.70 -18.57
N HIS A 913 -46.01 16.36 -18.66
CA HIS A 913 -44.89 17.27 -18.52
C HIS A 913 -44.81 18.26 -19.67
N GLU A 914 -44.96 17.81 -20.91
CA GLU A 914 -44.97 18.70 -22.08
C GLU A 914 -46.20 19.61 -22.07
N ALA A 915 -47.39 19.09 -21.74
CA ALA A 915 -48.57 19.91 -21.60
C ALA A 915 -48.40 20.96 -20.49
N PHE A 916 -47.79 20.60 -19.35
CA PHE A 916 -47.45 21.53 -18.28
C PHE A 916 -46.44 22.59 -18.73
N LEU A 917 -45.33 22.22 -19.36
CA LEU A 917 -44.34 23.19 -19.84
C LEU A 917 -44.91 24.12 -20.92
N ASN A 918 -45.80 23.61 -21.77
CA ASN A 918 -46.49 24.40 -22.79
C ASN A 918 -47.43 25.47 -22.22
N LEU A 919 -47.90 25.33 -20.97
CA LEU A 919 -48.61 26.43 -20.27
C LEU A 919 -47.74 27.69 -20.20
N PHE A 920 -46.42 27.52 -20.02
CA PHE A 920 -45.48 28.59 -19.71
C PHE A 920 -44.49 28.93 -20.84
N LYS A 921 -44.69 28.38 -22.05
CA LYS A 921 -43.72 28.43 -23.17
C LYS A 921 -43.76 29.72 -23.98
N GLU A 922 -44.93 30.34 -24.10
CA GLU A 922 -45.11 31.64 -24.74
C GLU A 922 -45.20 32.72 -23.65
N ASN A 923 -44.57 33.88 -23.87
CA ASN A 923 -44.48 35.00 -22.89
C ASN A 923 -45.85 35.54 -22.40
N SER A 924 -46.95 34.98 -22.89
CA SER A 924 -48.34 35.31 -22.60
C SER A 924 -48.67 35.34 -21.10
N ILE A 925 -48.02 34.50 -20.27
CA ILE A 925 -48.31 34.48 -18.82
C ILE A 925 -47.72 35.70 -18.08
N SER A 926 -46.57 36.21 -18.54
CA SER A 926 -46.04 37.49 -18.04
C SER A 926 -46.83 38.71 -18.54
N GLU A 927 -47.66 38.52 -19.59
CA GLU A 927 -48.55 39.54 -20.16
C GLU A 927 -49.97 39.51 -19.57
N ILE A 928 -50.31 38.55 -18.68
CA ILE A 928 -51.64 38.47 -18.02
C ILE A 928 -51.99 39.80 -17.34
N LEU A 929 -50.99 40.63 -17.06
CA LEU A 929 -51.07 41.70 -16.08
C LEU A 929 -50.64 43.08 -16.61
N THR A 930 -50.60 43.27 -17.94
CA THR A 930 -50.28 44.58 -18.57
C THR A 930 -51.29 45.03 -19.64
N LYS A 931 -52.31 44.21 -19.95
CA LYS A 931 -53.33 44.52 -20.97
C LYS A 931 -54.66 44.90 -20.30
N GLU A 932 -55.31 45.96 -20.80
CA GLU A 932 -56.62 46.45 -20.34
C GLU A 932 -57.79 45.46 -20.53
N LYS A 933 -57.59 44.33 -21.25
CA LYS A 933 -58.63 43.31 -21.53
C LYS A 933 -58.12 41.91 -21.15
N ILE A 934 -58.75 41.30 -20.16
CA ILE A 934 -58.38 39.99 -19.61
C ILE A 934 -59.01 38.82 -20.38
N GLU A 935 -60.09 39.04 -21.13
CA GLU A 935 -60.84 37.99 -21.81
C GLU A 935 -60.02 37.17 -22.83
N PRO A 936 -59.19 37.78 -23.71
CA PRO A 936 -58.34 37.01 -24.64
C PRO A 936 -57.27 36.17 -23.94
N ILE A 937 -56.86 36.61 -22.75
CA ILE A 937 -55.86 35.94 -21.92
C ILE A 937 -56.47 34.73 -21.23
N ILE A 938 -57.69 34.87 -20.70
CA ILE A 938 -58.47 33.77 -20.15
C ILE A 938 -58.72 32.70 -21.23
N GLU A 939 -59.13 33.10 -22.44
CA GLU A 939 -59.36 32.15 -23.54
C GLU A 939 -58.09 31.38 -23.92
N PHE A 940 -56.96 32.06 -24.02
CA PHE A 940 -55.66 31.43 -24.26
C PHE A 940 -55.25 30.48 -23.12
N ALA A 941 -55.39 30.93 -21.88
CA ALA A 941 -55.04 30.18 -20.69
C ALA A 941 -55.88 28.91 -20.56
N ASN A 942 -57.19 29.00 -20.81
CA ASN A 942 -58.11 27.86 -20.82
C ASN A 942 -57.80 26.85 -21.93
N ASN A 943 -57.48 27.31 -23.13
CA ASN A 943 -57.09 26.39 -24.21
C ASN A 943 -55.86 25.56 -23.80
N LYS A 944 -54.83 26.21 -23.25
CA LYS A 944 -53.60 25.53 -22.81
C LYS A 944 -53.82 24.66 -21.56
N SER A 945 -54.57 25.15 -20.56
CA SER A 945 -54.89 24.37 -19.35
C SER A 945 -55.81 23.20 -19.65
N GLY A 946 -56.73 23.32 -20.61
CA GLY A 946 -57.58 22.23 -21.09
C GLY A 946 -56.75 21.08 -21.67
N VAL A 947 -55.70 21.39 -22.46
CA VAL A 947 -54.74 20.38 -22.96
C VAL A 947 -54.03 19.66 -21.79
N TYR A 948 -53.56 20.42 -20.80
CA TYR A 948 -52.91 19.85 -19.62
C TYR A 948 -53.86 19.00 -18.75
N LEU A 949 -55.06 19.49 -18.45
CA LEU A 949 -56.08 18.75 -17.70
C LEU A 949 -56.56 17.51 -18.45
N ASN A 950 -56.63 17.57 -19.78
CA ASN A 950 -56.95 16.40 -20.60
C ASN A 950 -55.82 15.35 -20.56
N SER A 951 -54.55 15.76 -20.57
CA SER A 951 -53.41 14.85 -20.39
C SER A 951 -53.46 14.16 -19.01
N LEU A 952 -53.81 14.89 -17.95
CA LEU A 952 -54.02 14.33 -16.61
C LEU A 952 -55.23 13.39 -16.57
N LYS A 953 -56.32 13.75 -17.26
CA LYS A 953 -57.53 12.92 -17.35
C LYS A 953 -57.22 11.58 -18.01
N HIS A 954 -56.48 11.63 -19.11
CA HIS A 954 -56.05 10.44 -19.85
C HIS A 954 -55.15 9.56 -18.99
N HIS A 955 -54.14 10.16 -18.35
CA HIS A 955 -53.15 9.44 -17.57
C HIS A 955 -53.71 8.84 -16.26
N PHE A 956 -54.44 9.64 -15.48
CA PHE A 956 -54.94 9.24 -14.15
C PHE A 956 -56.40 8.75 -14.14
N LYS A 957 -57.07 8.68 -15.30
CA LYS A 957 -58.48 8.28 -15.44
C LYS A 957 -59.43 9.07 -14.54
N VAL A 958 -59.21 10.39 -14.47
CA VAL A 958 -59.98 11.32 -13.62
C VAL A 958 -61.43 11.43 -14.11
N SER A 959 -62.40 11.39 -13.19
CA SER A 959 -63.83 11.52 -13.47
C SER A 959 -64.39 12.94 -13.35
N LYS A 960 -63.63 13.88 -12.75
CA LYS A 960 -64.01 15.30 -12.62
C LYS A 960 -64.12 16.01 -13.97
N SER A 961 -64.98 17.04 -14.03
CA SER A 961 -65.19 17.85 -15.24
C SER A 961 -64.02 18.82 -15.46
N ILE A 962 -63.49 18.86 -16.69
CA ILE A 962 -62.46 19.85 -17.09
C ILE A 962 -63.05 21.27 -17.00
N LEU A 963 -64.31 21.45 -17.41
CA LEU A 963 -65.00 22.74 -17.45
C LEU A 963 -65.11 23.39 -16.06
N GLU A 964 -65.35 22.58 -15.01
CA GLU A 964 -65.39 23.08 -13.63
C GLU A 964 -64.01 23.56 -13.15
N THR A 965 -62.94 22.93 -13.63
CA THR A 965 -61.56 23.27 -13.25
C THR A 965 -61.08 24.51 -14.02
N GLU A 966 -61.43 24.63 -15.30
CA GLU A 966 -61.21 25.84 -16.10
C GLU A 966 -61.93 27.05 -15.48
N GLN A 967 -63.17 26.90 -15.00
CA GLN A 967 -63.88 27.97 -14.30
C GLN A 967 -63.17 28.44 -13.01
N LYS A 968 -62.53 27.53 -12.27
CA LYS A 968 -61.69 27.89 -11.11
C LYS A 968 -60.41 28.61 -11.52
N TYR A 969 -59.85 28.27 -12.68
CA TYR A 969 -58.69 28.98 -13.22
C TYR A 969 -59.06 30.39 -13.71
N ASP A 970 -60.19 30.54 -14.39
CA ASP A 970 -60.76 31.83 -14.79
C ASP A 970 -60.97 32.75 -13.60
N SER A 971 -61.56 32.22 -12.53
CA SER A 971 -61.77 32.98 -11.30
C SER A 971 -60.44 33.48 -10.71
N PHE A 972 -59.40 32.65 -10.72
CA PHE A 972 -58.08 33.06 -10.26
C PHE A 972 -57.46 34.14 -11.16
N LEU A 973 -57.47 33.95 -12.48
CA LEU A 973 -56.92 34.95 -13.41
C LEU A 973 -57.64 36.30 -13.25
N LYS A 974 -58.98 36.29 -13.09
CA LYS A 974 -59.76 37.49 -12.78
C LYS A 974 -59.33 38.14 -11.47
N LYS A 975 -59.13 37.36 -10.40
CA LYS A 975 -58.62 37.87 -9.12
C LYS A 975 -57.24 38.50 -9.25
N VAL A 976 -56.30 37.86 -9.94
CA VAL A 976 -54.96 38.44 -10.16
C VAL A 976 -55.08 39.78 -10.91
N ASN A 977 -55.94 39.87 -11.93
CA ASN A 977 -56.20 41.13 -12.64
C ASN A 977 -56.88 42.18 -11.74
N SER A 978 -57.84 41.78 -10.90
CA SER A 978 -58.43 42.66 -9.89
C SER A 978 -57.35 43.22 -8.95
N VAL A 979 -56.38 42.39 -8.52
CA VAL A 979 -55.27 42.82 -7.65
C VAL A 979 -54.40 43.84 -8.37
N ASN A 980 -54.06 43.62 -9.64
CA ASN A 980 -53.25 44.58 -10.39
C ASN A 980 -54.00 45.88 -10.69
N ASN A 981 -55.29 45.83 -11.01
CA ASN A 981 -56.11 47.03 -11.15
C ASN A 981 -56.21 47.79 -9.81
N PHE A 982 -56.29 47.08 -8.69
CA PHE A 982 -56.21 47.70 -7.36
C PHE A 982 -54.86 48.40 -7.13
N LEU A 983 -53.75 47.76 -7.51
CA LEU A 983 -52.40 48.34 -7.40
C LEU A 983 -52.19 49.53 -8.37
N ASN A 984 -52.84 49.54 -9.54
CA ASN A 984 -52.68 50.57 -10.57
C ASN A 984 -53.64 51.76 -10.41
N ASP A 985 -54.95 51.54 -10.20
CA ASP A 985 -55.99 52.57 -10.28
C ASP A 985 -56.40 53.16 -8.92
N LYS A 986 -56.26 52.41 -7.82
CA LYS A 986 -56.71 52.84 -6.48
C LYS A 986 -55.57 53.32 -5.56
N ARG A 987 -54.38 53.48 -6.14
CA ARG A 987 -53.16 53.91 -5.45
C ARG A 987 -53.35 55.26 -4.77
N ASP A 988 -53.88 56.24 -5.49
CA ASP A 988 -53.95 57.62 -5.01
C ASP A 988 -55.08 57.85 -3.97
N ASP A 989 -56.23 57.19 -4.15
CA ASP A 989 -57.39 57.30 -3.24
C ASP A 989 -57.11 56.76 -1.83
N PHE A 990 -56.28 55.70 -1.71
CA PHE A 990 -55.92 55.14 -0.42
C PHE A 990 -54.79 55.93 0.27
N ILE A 991 -53.85 56.48 -0.51
CA ILE A 991 -52.75 57.33 -0.01
C ILE A 991 -53.29 58.65 0.55
N GLU A 992 -54.30 59.27 -0.07
CA GLU A 992 -54.97 60.48 0.45
C GLU A 992 -55.63 60.26 1.82
N SER A 993 -56.02 59.02 2.15
CA SER A 993 -56.66 58.65 3.43
C SER A 993 -55.71 58.49 4.63
N ARG A 994 -54.40 58.74 4.47
CA ARG A 994 -53.35 58.55 5.50
C ARG A 994 -53.27 57.14 6.11
N LYS A 995 -53.71 56.11 5.39
CA LYS A 995 -53.57 54.71 5.80
C LYS A 995 -52.36 54.09 5.07
N PRO A 996 -51.45 53.39 5.76
CA PRO A 996 -50.30 52.78 5.11
C PRO A 996 -50.78 51.59 4.27
N LEU A 997 -50.86 51.76 2.95
CA LEU A 997 -50.77 50.65 2.00
C LEU A 997 -49.35 50.69 1.44
N PRO A 998 -48.48 49.74 1.78
CA PRO A 998 -47.12 49.77 1.29
C PRO A 998 -47.06 48.89 0.05
N ASP A 999 -46.73 49.50 -1.09
CA ASP A 999 -46.45 48.82 -2.37
C ASP A 999 -45.42 47.67 -2.22
N ASN A 1000 -44.74 47.57 -1.09
CA ASN A 1000 -43.74 46.56 -0.76
C ASN A 1000 -44.30 45.21 -0.27
N TYR A 1001 -45.58 45.10 0.13
CA TYR A 1001 -46.15 43.85 0.68
C TYR A 1001 -46.77 42.92 -0.36
N PHE A 1002 -47.02 43.42 -1.57
CA PHE A 1002 -47.56 42.62 -2.66
C PHE A 1002 -46.43 42.03 -3.47
N ILE A 1003 -46.43 40.71 -3.62
CA ILE A 1003 -45.43 40.03 -4.45
C ILE A 1003 -45.63 40.34 -5.96
N LEU A 1004 -46.85 40.75 -6.32
CA LEU A 1004 -47.24 41.25 -7.63
C LEU A 1004 -47.02 42.77 -7.77
N SER A 1005 -46.26 43.41 -6.89
CA SER A 1005 -45.91 44.82 -7.06
C SER A 1005 -44.79 45.00 -8.10
N PRO A 1006 -44.78 46.09 -8.89
CA PRO A 1006 -43.65 46.44 -9.75
C PRO A 1006 -42.31 46.55 -8.99
N LEU A 1007 -42.34 46.80 -7.68
CA LEU A 1007 -41.15 46.88 -6.82
C LEU A 1007 -40.56 45.50 -6.45
N LYS A 1008 -41.26 44.38 -6.72
CA LYS A 1008 -40.90 43.02 -6.30
C LYS A 1008 -40.82 42.04 -7.47
N ASN A 1009 -39.73 42.05 -8.25
CA ASN A 1009 -39.43 41.08 -9.33
C ASN A 1009 -40.67 40.53 -10.04
N TYR A 1010 -41.48 41.47 -10.54
CA TYR A 1010 -42.89 41.27 -10.87
C TYR A 1010 -43.15 40.11 -11.83
N LYS A 1011 -42.33 39.98 -12.87
CA LYS A 1011 -42.52 38.97 -13.92
C LYS A 1011 -42.31 37.57 -13.39
N GLU A 1012 -41.31 37.37 -12.56
CA GLU A 1012 -40.95 36.07 -12.03
C GLU A 1012 -41.84 35.65 -10.87
N ASN A 1013 -42.26 36.59 -10.04
CA ASN A 1013 -43.26 36.34 -9.01
C ASN A 1013 -44.63 36.02 -9.62
N SER A 1014 -45.00 36.65 -10.73
CA SER A 1014 -46.21 36.30 -11.48
C SER A 1014 -46.14 34.88 -12.06
N LEU A 1015 -44.97 34.49 -12.59
CA LEU A 1015 -44.73 33.12 -13.05
C LEU A 1015 -44.84 32.11 -11.91
N LEU A 1016 -44.18 32.38 -10.78
CA LEU A 1016 -44.19 31.50 -9.61
C LEU A 1016 -45.59 31.36 -9.01
N LEU A 1017 -46.37 32.45 -8.94
CA LEU A 1017 -47.76 32.44 -8.50
C LEU A 1017 -48.65 31.61 -9.44
N ASN A 1018 -48.44 31.71 -10.76
CA ASN A 1018 -49.17 30.92 -11.73
C ASN A 1018 -48.82 29.42 -11.62
N ILE A 1019 -47.53 29.08 -11.51
CA ILE A 1019 -47.08 27.68 -11.25
C ILE A 1019 -47.74 27.14 -9.98
N TYR A 1020 -47.72 27.90 -8.89
CA TYR A 1020 -48.37 27.53 -7.64
C TYR A 1020 -49.86 27.22 -7.86
N TYR A 1021 -50.62 28.10 -8.49
CA TYR A 1021 -52.06 27.90 -8.64
C TYR A 1021 -52.40 26.77 -9.62
N ILE A 1022 -51.61 26.58 -10.68
CA ILE A 1022 -51.75 25.40 -11.56
C ILE A 1022 -51.56 24.11 -10.74
N LEU A 1023 -50.57 24.05 -9.84
CA LEU A 1023 -50.39 22.88 -8.97
C LEU A 1023 -51.56 22.69 -7.99
N VAL A 1024 -52.15 23.78 -7.47
CA VAL A 1024 -53.38 23.71 -6.65
C VAL A 1024 -54.55 23.14 -7.46
N LEU A 1025 -54.77 23.61 -8.69
CA LEU A 1025 -55.81 23.10 -9.59
C LEU A 1025 -55.57 21.63 -9.95
N THR A 1026 -54.32 21.24 -10.23
CA THR A 1026 -53.97 19.86 -10.48
C THR A 1026 -54.28 18.97 -9.28
N ASN A 1027 -53.98 19.43 -8.06
CA ASN A 1027 -54.25 18.68 -6.84
C ASN A 1027 -55.76 18.47 -6.65
N ASP A 1028 -56.56 19.53 -6.83
CA ASP A 1028 -58.02 19.42 -6.78
C ASP A 1028 -58.54 18.49 -7.88
N TYR A 1029 -58.10 18.66 -9.12
CA TYR A 1029 -58.57 17.86 -10.26
C TYR A 1029 -58.31 16.36 -10.05
N LEU A 1030 -57.16 15.97 -9.50
CA LEU A 1030 -56.83 14.57 -9.18
C LEU A 1030 -57.60 13.99 -7.97
N GLY A 1031 -58.33 14.81 -7.21
CA GLY A 1031 -59.34 14.36 -6.25
C GLY A 1031 -58.82 13.74 -4.95
N GLN A 1032 -57.60 14.05 -4.50
CA GLN A 1032 -57.04 13.53 -3.25
C GLN A 1032 -56.44 14.65 -2.40
N ASN A 1033 -56.79 14.70 -1.11
CA ASN A 1033 -56.21 15.60 -0.10
C ASN A 1033 -54.75 15.21 0.22
N VAL A 1034 -53.83 15.36 -0.74
CA VAL A 1034 -52.40 15.09 -0.53
C VAL A 1034 -51.60 16.31 -0.91
N LYS A 1035 -51.58 17.27 0.00
CA LYS A 1035 -51.10 18.66 -0.20
C LYS A 1035 -49.61 18.78 -0.58
N SER A 1036 -48.79 17.75 -0.37
CA SER A 1036 -47.34 17.76 -0.62
C SER A 1036 -46.82 16.70 -1.60
N GLU A 1037 -47.64 15.71 -2.00
CA GLU A 1037 -47.16 14.62 -2.87
C GLU A 1037 -47.24 14.95 -4.36
N ILE A 1038 -47.85 16.06 -4.79
CA ILE A 1038 -48.03 16.35 -6.22
C ILE A 1038 -46.70 16.40 -6.98
N PHE A 1039 -45.65 16.92 -6.35
CA PHE A 1039 -44.29 16.93 -6.91
C PHE A 1039 -43.75 15.51 -7.13
N ASN A 1040 -44.07 14.58 -6.22
CA ASN A 1040 -43.62 13.20 -6.27
C ASN A 1040 -44.50 12.35 -7.20
N LYS A 1041 -45.81 12.56 -7.18
CA LYS A 1041 -46.81 11.82 -7.97
C LYS A 1041 -46.71 12.15 -9.46
N LEU A 1042 -46.38 13.40 -9.80
CA LEU A 1042 -46.20 13.85 -11.18
C LEU A 1042 -44.74 13.94 -11.60
N TYR A 1043 -43.76 13.71 -10.70
CA TYR A 1043 -42.33 13.90 -10.97
C TYR A 1043 -41.99 15.25 -11.65
N ILE A 1044 -42.70 16.32 -11.27
CA ILE A 1044 -42.69 17.59 -12.01
C ILE A 1044 -41.61 18.58 -11.56
N SER A 1045 -40.95 18.31 -10.42
CA SER A 1045 -39.93 19.19 -9.82
C SER A 1045 -38.86 19.61 -10.83
N LYS A 1046 -38.25 18.66 -11.56
CA LYS A 1046 -37.21 18.95 -12.57
C LYS A 1046 -37.71 19.80 -13.73
N LYS A 1047 -38.98 19.67 -14.11
CA LYS A 1047 -39.58 20.49 -15.17
C LYS A 1047 -39.78 21.92 -14.69
N ILE A 1048 -40.18 22.11 -13.43
CA ILE A 1048 -40.24 23.42 -12.78
C ILE A 1048 -38.84 24.03 -12.66
N GLU A 1049 -37.82 23.26 -12.24
CA GLU A 1049 -36.43 23.75 -12.20
C GLU A 1049 -35.96 24.23 -13.57
N LYS A 1050 -36.19 23.43 -14.62
CA LYS A 1050 -35.84 23.79 -16.00
C LYS A 1050 -36.56 25.07 -16.45
N LEU A 1051 -37.82 25.22 -16.06
CA LEU A 1051 -38.61 26.42 -16.32
C LEU A 1051 -38.01 27.64 -15.62
N LEU A 1052 -37.81 27.59 -14.30
CA LEU A 1052 -37.23 28.69 -13.51
C LEU A 1052 -35.83 29.10 -14.01
N ARG A 1053 -34.99 28.12 -14.38
CA ARG A 1053 -33.68 28.38 -14.99
C ARG A 1053 -33.78 29.10 -16.34
N LYS A 1054 -34.73 28.70 -17.19
CA LYS A 1054 -34.97 29.36 -18.48
C LYS A 1054 -35.33 30.84 -18.30
N TYR A 1055 -35.99 31.20 -17.21
CA TYR A 1055 -36.31 32.58 -16.83
C TYR A 1055 -35.19 33.28 -16.04
N GLY A 1056 -33.97 32.73 -16.01
CA GLY A 1056 -32.77 33.39 -15.51
C GLY A 1056 -32.43 33.14 -14.03
N ARG A 1057 -33.04 32.15 -13.37
CA ARG A 1057 -32.76 31.82 -11.97
C ARG A 1057 -31.51 30.94 -11.83
N GLY A 1058 -30.59 31.35 -10.95
CA GLY A 1058 -29.43 30.55 -10.54
C GLY A 1058 -29.81 29.39 -9.61
N ASP A 1059 -28.88 28.43 -9.41
CA ASP A 1059 -29.13 27.19 -8.65
C ASP A 1059 -29.73 27.40 -7.27
N TYR A 1060 -29.19 28.35 -6.50
CA TYR A 1060 -29.67 28.69 -5.17
C TYR A 1060 -31.11 29.24 -5.20
N GLY A 1061 -31.40 30.15 -6.15
CA GLY A 1061 -32.73 30.73 -6.31
C GLY A 1061 -33.78 29.68 -6.66
N VAL A 1062 -33.45 28.75 -7.57
CA VAL A 1062 -34.35 27.65 -7.95
C VAL A 1062 -34.69 26.75 -6.75
N ALA A 1063 -33.69 26.40 -5.93
CA ALA A 1063 -33.91 25.56 -4.74
C ALA A 1063 -34.80 26.26 -3.70
N ILE A 1064 -34.60 27.56 -3.48
CA ILE A 1064 -35.40 28.39 -2.57
C ILE A 1064 -36.84 28.54 -3.08
N GLU A 1065 -37.03 28.84 -4.37
CA GLU A 1065 -38.37 28.99 -4.99
C GLU A 1065 -39.14 27.66 -5.02
N LEU A 1066 -38.48 26.53 -5.25
CA LEU A 1066 -39.11 25.21 -5.12
C LEU A 1066 -39.56 24.91 -3.68
N MET A 1067 -38.74 25.28 -2.69
CA MET A 1067 -39.09 25.13 -1.28
C MET A 1067 -40.28 26.02 -0.92
N LEU A 1068 -40.32 27.26 -1.43
CA LEU A 1068 -41.46 28.16 -1.30
C LEU A 1068 -42.73 27.56 -1.91
N LEU A 1069 -42.69 27.04 -3.14
CA LEU A 1069 -43.86 26.41 -3.77
C LEU A 1069 -44.43 25.26 -2.92
N ARG A 1070 -43.56 24.44 -2.32
CA ARG A 1070 -43.98 23.37 -1.40
C ARG A 1070 -44.65 23.93 -0.15
N ILE A 1071 -44.05 24.95 0.47
CA ILE A 1071 -44.62 25.65 1.64
C ILE A 1071 -46.01 26.22 1.31
N LEU A 1072 -46.16 26.89 0.16
CA LEU A 1072 -47.44 27.47 -0.24
C LEU A 1072 -48.50 26.38 -0.50
N LEU A 1073 -48.14 25.25 -1.12
CA LEU A 1073 -49.08 24.15 -1.38
C LEU A 1073 -49.52 23.41 -0.11
N GLU A 1074 -48.64 23.27 0.87
CA GLU A 1074 -48.97 22.63 2.15
C GLU A 1074 -49.92 23.47 2.99
N ASN A 1075 -49.77 24.80 2.93
CA ASN A 1075 -50.47 25.73 3.81
C ASN A 1075 -51.76 26.33 3.20
N PHE A 1076 -51.99 26.20 1.88
CA PHE A 1076 -53.16 26.71 1.18
C PHE A 1076 -53.81 25.66 0.26
N ASP A 1077 -55.15 25.55 0.25
CA ASP A 1077 -55.93 24.60 -0.57
C ASP A 1077 -56.76 25.34 -1.65
N SER A 1078 -57.25 24.60 -2.65
CA SER A 1078 -58.08 25.01 -3.79
C SER A 1078 -59.39 25.71 -3.43
N ASN A 1079 -59.94 25.44 -2.23
CA ASN A 1079 -61.10 26.17 -1.73
C ASN A 1079 -60.73 27.45 -0.98
N HIS A 1080 -59.45 27.71 -0.73
CA HIS A 1080 -58.97 28.90 -0.01
C HIS A 1080 -59.75 29.17 1.30
N LEU A 1081 -60.24 28.10 1.94
CA LEU A 1081 -61.31 28.13 2.95
C LEU A 1081 -60.83 28.34 4.39
N LEU A 1082 -59.65 28.93 4.60
CA LEU A 1082 -59.19 29.15 5.98
C LEU A 1082 -59.96 30.30 6.66
N PHE A 1083 -60.43 31.30 5.90
CA PHE A 1083 -61.07 32.48 6.47
C PHE A 1083 -62.23 32.99 5.59
N THR A 1084 -63.37 32.30 5.63
CA THR A 1084 -64.65 32.90 5.16
C THR A 1084 -65.04 34.14 5.98
N GLU A 1085 -64.41 34.35 7.14
CA GLU A 1085 -64.51 35.54 7.98
C GLU A 1085 -63.12 35.94 8.46
N LEU A 1086 -62.82 37.25 8.40
CA LEU A 1086 -61.55 37.80 8.85
C LEU A 1086 -61.43 37.72 10.38
N ASN A 1087 -60.70 36.73 10.89
CA ASN A 1087 -60.52 36.50 12.33
C ASN A 1087 -59.04 36.61 12.72
N ARG A 1088 -58.69 37.71 13.42
CA ARG A 1088 -57.31 38.00 13.89
C ARG A 1088 -56.67 36.80 14.57
N LYS A 1089 -57.36 36.20 15.55
CA LYS A 1089 -56.83 35.06 16.33
C LYS A 1089 -56.48 33.88 15.44
N LYS A 1090 -57.37 33.51 14.52
CA LYS A 1090 -57.12 32.37 13.64
C LYS A 1090 -55.96 32.65 12.66
N ILE A 1091 -55.79 33.90 12.19
CA ILE A 1091 -54.68 34.28 11.31
C ILE A 1091 -53.34 34.22 12.06
N TYR A 1092 -53.23 34.77 13.28
CA TYR A 1092 -52.00 34.63 14.07
C TYR A 1092 -51.68 33.17 14.43
N ASN A 1093 -52.69 32.37 14.81
CA ASN A 1093 -52.49 30.93 15.04
C ASN A 1093 -51.95 30.22 13.78
N HIS A 1094 -52.44 30.61 12.60
CA HIS A 1094 -51.99 30.04 11.34
C HIS A 1094 -50.55 30.46 11.01
N LEU A 1095 -50.23 31.75 11.15
CA LEU A 1095 -48.86 32.25 10.98
C LEU A 1095 -47.87 31.58 11.95
N LEU A 1096 -48.26 31.38 13.20
CA LEU A 1096 -47.47 30.64 14.18
C LEU A 1096 -47.26 29.19 13.76
N THR A 1097 -48.30 28.53 13.26
CA THR A 1097 -48.22 27.16 12.75
C THR A 1097 -47.24 27.06 11.59
N ILE A 1098 -47.29 28.03 10.66
CA ILE A 1098 -46.38 28.11 9.51
C ILE A 1098 -44.93 28.27 9.95
N ILE A 1099 -44.60 29.22 10.85
CA ILE A 1099 -43.20 29.43 11.28
C ILE A 1099 -42.66 28.22 12.07
N LYS A 1100 -43.52 27.48 12.78
CA LYS A 1100 -43.11 26.26 13.50
C LYS A 1100 -42.80 25.09 12.56
N ASP A 1101 -43.16 25.17 11.29
CA ASP A 1101 -42.88 24.12 10.31
C ASP A 1101 -41.35 24.02 9.99
N PRO A 1102 -40.74 22.82 10.05
CA PRO A 1102 -39.32 22.64 9.75
C PRO A 1102 -38.89 23.08 8.34
N LEU A 1103 -39.74 22.89 7.33
CA LEU A 1103 -39.48 23.32 5.95
C LEU A 1103 -39.46 24.84 5.86
N VAL A 1104 -40.37 25.51 6.58
CA VAL A 1104 -40.41 26.97 6.68
C VAL A 1104 -39.19 27.51 7.42
N GLN A 1105 -38.77 26.88 8.52
CA GLN A 1105 -37.55 27.27 9.25
C GLN A 1105 -36.30 27.18 8.37
N LYS A 1106 -36.22 26.15 7.51
CA LYS A 1106 -35.16 26.03 6.52
C LYS A 1106 -35.24 27.14 5.46
N TYR A 1107 -36.44 27.49 5.00
CA TYR A 1107 -36.66 28.59 4.04
C TYR A 1107 -36.27 29.95 4.60
N ILE A 1108 -36.68 30.27 5.83
CA ILE A 1108 -36.29 31.51 6.50
C ILE A 1108 -34.84 31.50 7.00
N GLY A 1109 -34.06 30.44 6.72
CA GLY A 1109 -32.63 30.39 7.02
C GLY A 1109 -32.30 30.39 8.51
N VAL A 1110 -33.02 29.58 9.31
CA VAL A 1110 -32.72 29.43 10.73
C VAL A 1110 -31.32 28.84 10.92
N ASN A 1111 -30.47 29.56 11.66
CA ASN A 1111 -29.12 29.13 12.01
C ASN A 1111 -28.87 29.33 13.51
N GLU A 1112 -28.13 28.39 14.12
CA GLU A 1112 -27.76 28.47 15.53
C GLU A 1112 -26.44 29.22 15.71
N TYR A 1113 -26.43 30.21 16.62
CA TYR A 1113 -25.22 30.89 17.07
C TYR A 1113 -25.23 31.03 18.59
N LYS A 1114 -24.25 30.39 19.25
CA LYS A 1114 -24.11 30.37 20.73
C LYS A 1114 -25.38 29.87 21.46
N GLY A 1115 -26.04 28.82 20.95
CA GLY A 1115 -27.23 28.25 21.57
C GLY A 1115 -28.52 29.04 21.33
N ILE A 1116 -28.54 29.99 20.39
CA ILE A 1116 -29.71 30.80 20.04
C ILE A 1116 -29.98 30.68 18.54
N ASN A 1117 -31.23 30.45 18.16
CA ASN A 1117 -31.65 30.33 16.77
C ASN A 1117 -32.06 31.68 16.18
N TYR A 1118 -31.41 32.07 15.09
CA TYR A 1118 -31.69 33.31 14.35
C TYR A 1118 -32.26 32.99 12.97
N PHE A 1119 -33.24 33.78 12.51
CA PHE A 1119 -33.82 33.66 11.16
C PHE A 1119 -33.48 34.87 10.29
N SER A 1120 -33.51 34.69 8.97
CA SER A 1120 -33.31 35.74 7.95
C SER A 1120 -34.51 36.67 7.88
N LYS A 1121 -34.25 37.97 8.05
CA LYS A 1121 -35.27 39.02 7.91
C LYS A 1121 -35.86 39.01 6.51
N GLU A 1122 -35.00 39.01 5.49
CA GLU A 1122 -35.40 39.14 4.09
C GLU A 1122 -36.30 37.96 3.67
N ASN A 1123 -35.92 36.73 4.03
CA ASN A 1123 -36.69 35.54 3.68
C ASN A 1123 -38.03 35.47 4.43
N LEU A 1124 -38.08 35.92 5.69
CA LEU A 1124 -39.34 35.99 6.44
C LEU A 1124 -40.27 37.06 5.84
N GLU A 1125 -39.77 38.27 5.56
CA GLU A 1125 -40.55 39.35 4.94
C GLU A 1125 -41.09 38.89 3.58
N GLU A 1126 -40.28 38.21 2.75
CA GLU A 1126 -40.74 37.65 1.47
C GLU A 1126 -41.83 36.59 1.63
N LEU A 1127 -41.67 35.62 2.56
CA LEU A 1127 -42.71 34.64 2.85
C LEU A 1127 -44.02 35.31 3.24
N VAL A 1128 -43.96 36.30 4.13
CA VAL A 1128 -45.12 37.04 4.64
C VAL A 1128 -45.85 37.75 3.50
N ASP A 1129 -45.13 38.30 2.54
CA ASP A 1129 -45.71 38.98 1.37
C ASP A 1129 -46.41 38.00 0.41
N TRP A 1130 -45.87 36.79 0.24
CA TRP A 1130 -46.55 35.70 -0.45
C TRP A 1130 -47.85 35.30 0.24
N LEU A 1131 -47.79 35.07 1.57
CA LEU A 1131 -48.97 34.73 2.37
C LEU A 1131 -50.02 35.85 2.29
N TYR A 1132 -49.61 37.10 2.43
CA TYR A 1132 -50.49 38.27 2.35
C TYR A 1132 -51.15 38.39 0.98
N THR A 1133 -50.37 38.27 -0.10
CA THR A 1133 -50.89 38.38 -1.48
C THR A 1133 -51.95 37.30 -1.75
N ILE A 1134 -51.69 36.05 -1.36
CA ILE A 1134 -52.64 34.94 -1.54
C ILE A 1134 -53.92 35.12 -0.71
N HIS A 1135 -53.81 35.59 0.53
CA HIS A 1135 -54.99 35.91 1.36
C HIS A 1135 -55.79 37.07 0.78
N PHE A 1136 -55.10 38.14 0.35
CA PHE A 1136 -55.74 39.32 -0.22
C PHE A 1136 -56.59 39.00 -1.47
N MET A 1137 -56.10 38.09 -2.33
CA MET A 1137 -56.83 37.62 -3.50
C MET A 1137 -58.19 36.99 -3.18
N GLN A 1138 -58.45 36.57 -1.93
CA GLN A 1138 -59.73 36.01 -1.52
C GLN A 1138 -60.80 37.09 -1.28
N TYR A 1139 -60.39 38.30 -0.91
CA TYR A 1139 -61.30 39.38 -0.48
C TYR A 1139 -61.60 40.42 -1.57
N ILE A 1140 -60.83 40.43 -2.67
CA ILE A 1140 -60.89 41.50 -3.66
C ILE A 1140 -62.20 41.57 -4.47
N ASP A 1141 -62.95 40.46 -4.55
CA ASP A 1141 -64.20 40.35 -5.33
C ASP A 1141 -65.48 40.56 -4.48
N LEU A 1142 -65.36 40.99 -3.22
CA LEU A 1142 -66.51 41.24 -2.33
C LEU A 1142 -67.16 42.64 -2.60
N ASN A 1143 -68.33 42.92 -1.99
CA ASN A 1143 -69.00 44.22 -2.13
C ASN A 1143 -68.09 45.40 -1.69
N LYS A 1144 -68.10 46.52 -2.45
CA LYS A 1144 -67.16 47.66 -2.30
C LYS A 1144 -66.93 48.17 -0.86
N GLU A 1145 -67.97 48.26 -0.02
CA GLU A 1145 -67.85 48.76 1.36
C GLU A 1145 -67.24 47.72 2.33
N THR A 1146 -67.53 46.43 2.12
CA THR A 1146 -66.98 45.33 2.93
C THR A 1146 -65.50 45.11 2.63
N VAL A 1147 -65.12 45.24 1.35
CA VAL A 1147 -63.76 45.09 0.82
C VAL A 1147 -62.76 46.04 1.50
N GLU A 1148 -63.08 47.32 1.63
CA GLU A 1148 -62.13 48.27 2.23
C GLU A 1148 -61.87 47.99 3.71
N THR A 1149 -62.90 47.59 4.46
CA THR A 1149 -62.78 47.34 5.90
C THR A 1149 -61.98 46.06 6.17
N GLU A 1150 -62.26 44.98 5.45
CA GLU A 1150 -61.56 43.69 5.61
C GLU A 1150 -60.12 43.76 5.11
N ILE A 1151 -59.85 44.46 4.01
CA ILE A 1151 -58.49 44.67 3.50
C ILE A 1151 -57.65 45.45 4.50
N ILE A 1152 -58.14 46.59 5.02
CA ILE A 1152 -57.41 47.39 6.01
C ILE A 1152 -57.03 46.54 7.22
N GLU A 1153 -57.95 45.69 7.64
CA GLU A 1153 -57.79 44.87 8.81
C GLU A 1153 -56.83 43.70 8.57
N LEU A 1154 -56.85 43.09 7.38
CA LEU A 1154 -55.83 42.13 6.93
C LEU A 1154 -54.44 42.78 6.89
N THR A 1155 -54.31 43.96 6.28
CA THR A 1155 -53.04 44.69 6.20
C THR A 1155 -52.48 44.99 7.59
N LYS A 1156 -53.31 45.39 8.56
CA LYS A 1156 -52.88 45.62 9.95
C LYS A 1156 -52.29 44.37 10.60
N ILE A 1157 -52.91 43.20 10.41
CA ILE A 1157 -52.43 41.94 11.00
C ILE A 1157 -51.04 41.60 10.48
N TYR A 1158 -50.83 41.71 9.16
CA TYR A 1158 -49.55 41.40 8.54
C TYR A 1158 -48.46 42.45 8.85
N CYS A 1159 -48.81 43.74 8.90
CA CYS A 1159 -47.89 44.79 9.38
C CYS A 1159 -47.47 44.56 10.82
N ASP A 1160 -48.41 44.22 11.70
CA ASP A 1160 -48.12 43.92 13.08
C ASP A 1160 -47.23 42.67 13.21
N PHE A 1161 -47.47 41.63 12.41
CA PHE A 1161 -46.60 40.46 12.40
C PHE A 1161 -45.15 40.77 12.02
N ILE A 1162 -44.94 41.64 11.02
CA ILE A 1162 -43.60 42.16 10.68
C ILE A 1162 -43.01 43.01 11.83
N GLU A 1163 -43.84 43.73 12.58
CA GLU A 1163 -43.38 44.46 13.76
C GLU A 1163 -42.96 43.50 14.89
N LEU A 1164 -43.72 42.42 15.13
CA LEU A 1164 -43.36 41.36 16.07
C LEU A 1164 -42.04 40.68 15.69
N SER A 1165 -41.79 40.43 14.40
CA SER A 1165 -40.53 39.86 13.92
C SER A 1165 -39.33 40.80 14.09
N ARG A 1166 -39.53 42.12 13.97
CA ARG A 1166 -38.50 43.12 14.30
C ARG A 1166 -38.24 43.18 15.80
N ASN A 1167 -39.31 43.17 16.61
CA ASN A 1167 -39.22 43.21 18.07
C ASN A 1167 -38.63 41.94 18.68
N SER A 1168 -38.60 40.83 17.94
CA SER A 1168 -37.91 39.60 18.36
C SER A 1168 -36.39 39.66 18.22
N ASP A 1169 -35.83 40.75 17.68
CA ASP A 1169 -34.41 40.85 17.28
C ASP A 1169 -34.00 39.69 16.34
N TYR A 1170 -34.96 39.20 15.54
CA TYR A 1170 -34.81 38.06 14.64
C TYR A 1170 -34.45 36.72 15.30
N LYS A 1171 -34.73 36.59 16.61
CA LYS A 1171 -34.59 35.34 17.37
C LYS A 1171 -35.87 34.52 17.27
N LEU A 1172 -35.75 33.25 16.93
CA LEU A 1172 -36.87 32.37 16.61
C LEU A 1172 -37.79 32.15 17.83
N GLU A 1173 -37.20 31.80 18.97
CA GLU A 1173 -37.94 31.53 20.20
C GLU A 1173 -38.67 32.78 20.71
N LYS A 1174 -37.99 33.95 20.66
CA LYS A 1174 -38.59 35.24 21.04
C LYS A 1174 -39.74 35.63 20.12
N LEU A 1175 -39.68 35.27 18.83
CA LEU A 1175 -40.79 35.51 17.89
C LEU A 1175 -42.00 34.66 18.25
N PHE A 1176 -41.81 33.39 18.61
CA PHE A 1176 -42.91 32.54 19.09
C PHE A 1176 -43.60 33.13 20.31
N ASP A 1177 -42.84 33.54 21.33
CA ASP A 1177 -43.37 34.15 22.55
C ASP A 1177 -44.19 35.42 22.26
N LEU A 1178 -43.69 36.27 21.35
CA LEU A 1178 -44.36 37.52 20.97
C LEU A 1178 -45.68 37.28 20.22
N ILE A 1179 -45.72 36.27 19.35
CA ILE A 1179 -46.94 35.87 18.63
C ILE A 1179 -47.96 35.25 19.60
N ASP A 1180 -47.53 34.35 20.48
CA ASP A 1180 -48.38 33.71 21.49
C ASP A 1180 -48.99 34.76 22.44
N LYS A 1181 -48.18 35.72 22.90
CA LYS A 1181 -48.67 36.85 23.69
C LYS A 1181 -49.70 37.69 22.93
N ARG A 1182 -49.49 37.94 21.63
CA ARG A 1182 -50.45 38.69 20.81
C ARG A 1182 -51.77 37.93 20.65
N ILE A 1183 -51.72 36.60 20.52
CA ILE A 1183 -52.90 35.73 20.49
C ILE A 1183 -53.67 35.80 21.82
N GLU A 1184 -52.97 35.88 22.95
CA GLU A 1184 -53.56 36.05 24.28
C GLU A 1184 -54.20 37.43 24.47
N GLU A 1185 -53.55 38.51 24.03
CA GLU A 1185 -54.06 39.89 24.10
C GLU A 1185 -55.39 40.07 23.33
N ILE A 1186 -55.56 39.30 22.25
CA ILE A 1186 -56.81 39.23 21.48
C ILE A 1186 -57.94 38.55 22.28
N ASN A 1187 -57.63 37.67 23.24
CA ASN A 1187 -58.62 37.04 24.12
C ASN A 1187 -59.10 38.01 25.23
N SER A 1188 -58.22 38.85 25.78
CA SER A 1188 -58.55 39.80 26.86
C SER A 1188 -59.35 41.02 26.38
N SER A 1189 -59.16 41.45 25.12
CA SER A 1189 -59.88 42.62 24.55
C SER A 1189 -61.37 42.37 24.27
N LYS A 1190 -61.84 41.11 24.34
CA LYS A 1190 -63.29 40.79 24.38
C LYS A 1190 -63.91 40.93 25.77
N VAL A 1191 -63.10 40.98 26.84
CA VAL A 1191 -63.57 41.07 28.23
C VAL A 1191 -63.67 42.52 28.72
N GLU A 1192 -62.93 43.46 28.12
CA GLU A 1192 -62.97 44.88 28.51
C GLU A 1192 -64.14 45.69 27.90
N ILE A 1193 -64.83 45.19 26.87
CA ILE A 1193 -65.95 45.90 26.23
C ILE A 1193 -67.28 45.75 27.01
N ASP A 1194 -67.42 44.72 27.84
CA ASP A 1194 -68.60 44.54 28.71
C ASP A 1194 -68.49 45.30 30.04
N THR A 1195 -67.33 45.85 30.38
CA THR A 1195 -67.10 46.57 31.65
C THR A 1195 -67.20 48.10 31.49
N ILE A 1196 -67.11 48.64 30.27
CA ILE A 1196 -67.16 50.10 30.00
C ILE A 1196 -68.59 50.58 29.63
N LYS A 1197 -69.54 49.68 29.34
CA LYS A 1197 -70.95 50.07 29.08
C LYS A 1197 -71.78 50.40 30.32
N ASN A 1198 -71.26 50.20 31.54
CA ASN A 1198 -72.01 50.45 32.79
C ASN A 1198 -71.66 51.75 33.53
N GLU A 1199 -70.66 52.53 33.10
CA GLU A 1199 -70.28 53.78 33.79
C GLU A 1199 -70.56 55.10 33.04
N GLU A 1200 -70.96 55.08 31.77
CA GLU A 1200 -71.30 56.31 31.00
C GLU A 1200 -72.80 56.64 30.94
N SER A 1201 -73.62 56.09 31.86
CA SER A 1201 -75.03 56.48 32.00
C SER A 1201 -75.25 57.67 32.96
N ILE A 1202 -74.18 58.20 33.56
CA ILE A 1202 -74.26 59.33 34.48
C ILE A 1202 -73.12 60.27 34.12
N ILE A 1203 -73.39 61.33 33.35
CA ILE A 1203 -72.73 62.66 33.36
C ILE A 1203 -72.97 63.38 32.00
N ILE A 1204 -73.81 64.43 32.07
CA ILE A 1204 -73.82 65.63 31.20
C ILE A 1204 -74.53 65.45 29.84
N LYS A 1205 -75.87 65.54 29.76
CA LYS A 1205 -76.63 66.82 29.72
C LYS A 1205 -75.83 68.07 30.12
N ASN A 1206 -75.26 68.78 29.14
CA ASN A 1206 -75.37 70.24 28.98
C ASN A 1206 -74.28 70.83 28.04
N LYS A 1207 -74.75 71.74 27.16
CA LYS A 1207 -74.02 72.88 26.57
C LYS A 1207 -72.89 72.50 25.60
N LYS A 1208 -73.07 72.53 24.27
CA LYS A 1208 -73.44 73.66 23.39
C LYS A 1208 -72.52 74.88 23.58
N VAL A 1209 -71.92 75.32 22.46
CA VAL A 1209 -71.52 76.71 22.09
C VAL A 1209 -70.01 77.01 21.98
N THR A 1210 -69.54 76.84 20.74
CA THR A 1210 -68.80 77.80 19.90
C THR A 1210 -67.29 78.10 20.03
N LYS A 1211 -66.70 78.10 18.82
CA LYS A 1211 -65.98 79.20 18.13
C LYS A 1211 -64.45 79.23 18.16
N LYS A 1212 -63.95 79.10 16.92
CA LYS A 1212 -63.11 80.05 16.16
C LYS A 1212 -61.59 79.98 16.28
N ASN A 1213 -61.02 79.97 15.07
CA ASN A 1213 -59.90 80.77 14.60
C ASN A 1213 -58.50 80.38 15.09
N ASN A 1214 -57.42 80.53 14.33
CA ASN A 1214 -57.16 80.71 12.90
C ASN A 1214 -55.62 80.72 12.76
N SER A 1215 -55.12 80.43 11.56
CA SER A 1215 -53.94 81.06 10.94
C SER A 1215 -52.52 80.74 11.43
N LYS A 1216 -51.65 80.28 10.51
CA LYS A 1216 -50.64 81.06 9.73
C LYS A 1216 -49.68 80.05 9.05
N ASN A 1217 -49.45 80.08 7.72
CA ASN A 1217 -48.53 80.96 6.96
C ASN A 1217 -47.10 81.00 7.56
N THR A 1218 -45.96 80.89 6.88
CA THR A 1218 -45.51 80.68 5.48
C THR A 1218 -43.95 80.71 5.53
N VAL A 1219 -43.27 80.47 4.39
CA VAL A 1219 -41.96 81.04 3.97
C VAL A 1219 -40.65 80.20 4.14
N THR A 1220 -40.29 79.54 3.03
CA THR A 1220 -39.00 79.52 2.26
C THR A 1220 -37.61 79.82 2.86
N LYS A 1221 -36.61 78.98 2.48
CA LYS A 1221 -35.32 79.29 1.77
C LYS A 1221 -34.37 78.06 1.83
N LYS A 1222 -33.95 77.45 0.70
CA LYS A 1222 -32.79 77.72 -0.20
C LYS A 1222 -31.40 77.22 0.29
N LYS A 1223 -30.82 76.32 -0.55
CA LYS A 1223 -29.38 75.98 -0.78
C LYS A 1223 -28.67 75.27 0.40
N THR A 1224 -27.79 74.28 0.24
CA THR A 1224 -26.60 74.24 -0.64
C THR A 1224 -25.98 72.82 -0.74
N VAL A 1225 -25.36 72.57 -1.88
CA VAL A 1225 -24.36 71.56 -2.29
C VAL A 1225 -23.30 71.17 -1.22
N LYS A 1226 -22.94 69.86 -1.07
CA LYS A 1226 -21.65 69.21 -1.48
C LYS A 1226 -21.40 67.83 -0.80
N LYS A 1227 -21.05 66.86 -1.64
CA LYS A 1227 -20.07 65.75 -1.51
C LYS A 1227 -19.69 65.14 -0.13
N LYS A 1228 -19.72 63.80 -0.17
CA LYS A 1228 -18.70 62.79 0.21
C LYS A 1228 -18.83 62.04 1.55
N LYS A 1229 -18.80 60.71 1.36
CA LYS A 1229 -18.13 59.62 2.09
C LYS A 1229 -18.87 58.95 3.26
N LYS A 1230 -18.92 57.61 3.11
CA LYS A 1230 -18.88 56.53 4.13
C LYS A 1230 -20.08 56.54 5.09
N GLU A 1231 -20.80 55.46 5.33
CA GLU A 1231 -20.52 54.02 5.39
C GLU A 1231 -21.72 53.24 4.84
#